data_AF-A0A354PAF2-F1
#
_entry.id   AF-A0A354PAF2-F1
#
_cell.length_a   1.000
_cell.length_b   1.000
_cell.length_c   1.000
_cell.angle_alpha   90.00
_cell.angle_beta   90.00
_cell.angle_gamma   90.00
#
_symmetry.space_group_name_H-M   'P 1'
#
loop_
_entity.id
_entity.type
_entity.pdbx_description
1 polymer ?
#
loop_
_entity_poly.entity_id
_entity_poly.type
_entity_poly.pdbx_seq_one_letter_code
_entity_poly.pdbx_strand_id
1 'polypeptide(L)'
;MSESKIQNPRSKILRSIFEFQIDRPIEGVIKADDDAGLKTEVEEYVFTDEIERRLDDFLEAYTNYQNANGVWLSGFFGSGKSHLLKMLALMLSGRKIDGLDVGQKLRGKVKDTMLVGRIDKALAIPSESILFNIDQKADVISKKDVDALLAVFVKVFDEKCGYYGKQGYIAHFERHLDHDGLLQSFREAFEKYAGMPWETGRERVLRVGSHIDKAFADVTGETVTGVIGKHKDDYKLSIEDFAEQVKSYIDTKAAIHGKDFRLNFFVDEVGQYIADNTKLMTNLQTIAESLATKCRGRAWIIVTAQEDIAGVIGEMTKEQSNDFSKIQARFANRMKLTSTNVAEVIQKRLLLKTEDGQKHLQPIYEENVNNLGTLFDFVDGQKYRNFKDAEHFFNCYPFIPYQFELFQLAIRGLSTHNAFEGKHSSVGERSMLGVFQEVVVAIADDQIGTLATFDLMYRGISSALKSHLLSVRAAEKNLDNPLAIKLLKVLLLVKYVKEFRASVHNLSVLMIESFDQDVSELHKGVEEALMLLETQVYIQRSGDYYEFLTDEEKDVEQEIKNTEVDSGEVAEELHKIIFEKVLKGRKLRYEPNKRDFSFTRKLDDKMYGREYELGVHVISPFHEHCDNPDQIKMAYIGRNEVTVMLPADARLIRDLTLLKQTAKYVGQNYQTTKKENVKRILGQKTTANQDRERQLVDHVKALLGKAKMFVAGGEVESTKEDPGLRLHDGFEALVEQTYTNLRMLRGVNFTEAQIEECLNQASDGLFGNDATVITEPESEMLSSITLSVNKGMRPTVKKLVEDFETKPYGWPLPAIQCVLAKLIARGKVEVRSDGQLLDGPSLLAHLKNTSKFGNMVLEPQVDFSASQTRALREFHEQFFDEPPHANEAKALGTETAEEFLSLCDDLRDLAAQSSDYPFLGALAVPIDEFKKLGKKSYKFFLAEFDGHRDRLLDLKEDLLDPIRRFMSGPNASLFAEAKQFLVRNESNFGYLDGDESGDLKKILADPKCYAGNSMQQVRSLVDSLKSRLETLATDARAAAEDAVTSRVKKLQAIPGYDTLTTEQRKEIDAIVKATVDQIRTQPIIAVVREAATQFENKSYTEILQKVTTWTAPPTNPKSEIENPKSDDPDTPKPKIENPKWIEFIGFSHLDVSFDKPYLQTEEDVDGYLASLRQAMLSALIAGKRIQL
;
A
#
# COMPACT_ATOMS: atom_id res chain seq x y z
N MET A 1 -63.12 54.48 -53.38
CA MET A 1 -61.77 54.96 -53.70
C MET A 1 -61.24 55.76 -52.51
N SER A 2 -60.46 55.11 -51.65
CA SER A 2 -59.38 55.67 -50.82
C SER A 2 -58.95 54.56 -49.85
N GLU A 3 -58.24 53.57 -50.39
CA GLU A 3 -57.50 52.60 -49.57
C GLU A 3 -56.43 53.37 -48.79
N SER A 4 -56.61 53.48 -47.47
CA SER A 4 -55.51 53.84 -46.59
C SER A 4 -54.54 52.68 -46.55
N LYS A 5 -53.41 52.82 -47.25
CA LYS A 5 -52.24 51.94 -47.13
C LYS A 5 -51.92 51.74 -45.64
N ILE A 6 -52.12 50.52 -45.14
CA ILE A 6 -51.48 50.05 -43.92
C ILE A 6 -49.99 49.94 -44.29
N GLN A 7 -49.21 50.96 -43.95
CA GLN A 7 -47.75 50.90 -44.03
C GLN A 7 -47.28 49.73 -43.16
N ASN A 8 -46.38 48.91 -43.71
CA ASN A 8 -45.68 47.87 -42.96
C ASN A 8 -45.07 48.52 -41.69
N PRO A 9 -45.43 48.08 -40.47
CA PRO A 9 -45.00 48.70 -39.22
C PRO A 9 -43.46 48.76 -39.06
N ARG A 10 -42.72 47.95 -39.84
CA ARG A 10 -41.25 47.89 -39.86
C ARG A 10 -40.56 48.88 -40.81
N SER A 11 -41.28 49.76 -41.49
CA SER A 11 -40.70 50.71 -42.47
C SER A 11 -40.09 51.99 -41.88
N LYS A 12 -40.24 52.23 -40.57
CA LYS A 12 -39.66 53.37 -39.86
C LYS A 12 -38.32 53.02 -39.22
N ILE A 13 -37.48 54.04 -39.04
CA ILE A 13 -36.16 53.95 -38.38
C ILE A 13 -36.28 54.18 -36.86
N LEU A 14 -35.39 53.58 -36.09
CA LEU A 14 -35.34 53.66 -34.63
C LEU A 14 -35.33 55.10 -34.11
N ARG A 15 -34.59 56.02 -34.75
CA ARG A 15 -34.52 57.44 -34.33
C ARG A 15 -35.90 58.11 -34.17
N SER A 16 -36.89 57.68 -34.94
CA SER A 16 -38.21 58.32 -34.97
C SER A 16 -39.12 58.00 -33.77
N ILE A 17 -38.76 57.02 -32.94
CA ILE A 17 -39.62 56.56 -31.84
C ILE A 17 -39.34 57.26 -30.51
N PHE A 18 -38.19 57.92 -30.37
CA PHE A 18 -37.75 58.56 -29.13
C PHE A 18 -38.31 59.99 -29.00
N GLU A 19 -38.72 60.37 -27.79
CA GLU A 19 -39.26 61.71 -27.50
C GLU A 19 -38.14 62.77 -27.51
N PHE A 20 -36.98 62.43 -26.98
CA PHE A 20 -35.82 63.32 -26.94
C PHE A 20 -34.82 63.00 -28.05
N GLN A 21 -34.07 64.01 -28.49
CA GLN A 21 -32.94 63.83 -29.41
C GLN A 21 -31.86 62.96 -28.75
N ILE A 22 -31.61 61.78 -29.33
CA ILE A 22 -30.69 60.78 -28.79
C ILE A 22 -29.21 61.14 -28.97
N ASP A 23 -28.89 62.08 -29.85
CA ASP A 23 -27.53 62.55 -30.18
C ASP A 23 -27.14 63.85 -29.44
N ARG A 24 -28.02 64.36 -28.56
CA ARG A 24 -27.75 65.57 -27.77
C ARG A 24 -26.58 65.36 -26.78
N PRO A 25 -25.74 66.37 -26.51
CA PRO A 25 -24.62 66.23 -25.57
C PRO A 25 -25.14 66.01 -24.15
N ILE A 26 -24.79 64.87 -23.54
CA ILE A 26 -25.05 64.58 -22.12
C ILE A 26 -23.75 64.81 -21.35
N GLU A 27 -23.68 65.84 -20.51
CA GLU A 27 -22.51 66.06 -19.67
C GLU A 27 -22.38 64.95 -18.60
N GLY A 28 -21.25 64.25 -18.63
CA GLY A 28 -20.93 63.18 -17.68
C GLY A 28 -20.33 63.65 -16.35
N VAL A 29 -19.80 64.89 -16.31
CA VAL A 29 -19.05 65.43 -15.16
C VAL A 29 -19.61 66.79 -14.75
N ILE A 30 -19.86 66.92 -13.45
CA ILE A 30 -20.41 68.11 -12.81
C ILE A 30 -19.38 69.24 -12.82
N LYS A 31 -19.63 70.32 -13.58
CA LYS A 31 -18.93 71.61 -13.41
C LYS A 31 -19.76 72.50 -12.49
N ALA A 32 -19.13 73.07 -11.46
CA ALA A 32 -19.80 73.86 -10.43
C ALA A 32 -20.06 75.32 -10.86
N ASP A 33 -19.40 75.80 -11.93
CA ASP A 33 -19.29 77.23 -12.25
C ASP A 33 -19.98 77.67 -13.57
N ASP A 34 -20.80 76.82 -14.20
CA ASP A 34 -21.53 77.17 -15.45
C ASP A 34 -23.05 77.22 -15.23
N ASP A 35 -23.59 78.44 -15.08
CA ASP A 35 -25.02 78.71 -14.84
C ASP A 35 -25.92 78.27 -16.02
N ALA A 36 -25.41 78.24 -17.27
CA ALA A 36 -26.19 77.81 -18.44
C ALA A 36 -26.30 76.28 -18.54
N GLY A 37 -25.21 75.56 -18.23
CA GLY A 37 -25.22 74.10 -18.11
C GLY A 37 -26.10 73.61 -16.96
N LEU A 38 -26.07 74.31 -15.82
CA LEU A 38 -26.88 74.04 -14.64
C LEU A 38 -28.39 74.03 -14.92
N LYS A 39 -28.89 74.93 -15.77
CA LYS A 39 -30.32 74.99 -16.12
C LYS A 39 -30.76 73.72 -16.88
N THR A 40 -29.99 73.32 -17.89
CA THR A 40 -30.25 72.12 -18.69
C THR A 40 -30.19 70.86 -17.81
N GLU A 41 -29.21 70.79 -16.91
CA GLU A 41 -29.06 69.69 -15.96
C GLU A 41 -30.29 69.55 -15.02
N VAL A 42 -30.77 70.67 -14.46
CA VAL A 42 -32.01 70.69 -13.65
C VAL A 42 -33.23 70.27 -14.47
N GLU A 43 -33.32 70.67 -15.75
CA GLU A 43 -34.42 70.33 -16.66
C GLU A 43 -34.42 68.85 -17.10
N GLU A 44 -33.26 68.23 -17.21
CA GLU A 44 -33.14 66.81 -17.57
C GLU A 44 -33.08 65.86 -16.37
N TYR A 45 -32.92 66.37 -15.13
CA TYR A 45 -32.87 65.51 -13.94
C TYR A 45 -34.17 64.70 -13.76
N VAL A 46 -34.06 63.42 -13.43
CA VAL A 46 -35.20 62.54 -13.23
C VAL A 46 -35.17 61.97 -11.81
N PHE A 47 -36.28 62.12 -11.10
CA PHE A 47 -36.52 61.38 -9.86
C PHE A 47 -36.99 59.97 -10.21
N THR A 48 -36.17 58.99 -9.83
CA THR A 48 -36.50 57.56 -9.88
C THR A 48 -37.32 57.18 -8.65
N ASP A 49 -38.12 56.12 -8.73
CA ASP A 49 -38.99 55.70 -7.61
C ASP A 49 -38.21 55.44 -6.30
N GLU A 50 -36.99 54.90 -6.38
CA GLU A 50 -36.16 54.70 -5.18
C GLU A 50 -35.57 56.01 -4.66
N ILE A 51 -35.13 56.94 -5.52
CA ILE A 51 -34.72 58.29 -5.08
C ILE A 51 -35.89 59.01 -4.41
N GLU A 52 -37.11 58.95 -4.95
CA GLU A 52 -38.29 59.59 -4.34
C GLU A 52 -38.52 59.08 -2.91
N ARG A 53 -38.49 57.75 -2.69
CA ARG A 53 -38.64 57.18 -1.34
C ARG A 53 -37.54 57.61 -0.38
N ARG A 54 -36.28 57.62 -0.82
CA ARG A 54 -35.15 58.02 0.04
C ARG A 54 -35.12 59.52 0.30
N LEU A 55 -35.54 60.30 -0.68
CA LEU A 55 -35.73 61.74 -0.54
C LEU A 55 -36.83 62.02 0.48
N ASP A 56 -37.92 61.25 0.47
CA ASP A 56 -39.00 61.35 1.44
C ASP A 56 -38.48 61.18 2.88
N ASP A 57 -37.75 60.09 3.15
CA ASP A 57 -37.11 59.81 4.46
C ASP A 57 -36.18 60.97 4.89
N PHE A 58 -35.35 61.46 3.97
CA PHE A 58 -34.42 62.56 4.24
C PHE A 58 -35.17 63.86 4.56
N LEU A 59 -36.17 64.23 3.76
CA LEU A 59 -36.92 65.48 3.95
C LEU A 59 -37.77 65.46 5.22
N GLU A 60 -38.25 64.29 5.65
CA GLU A 60 -38.86 64.13 6.98
C GLU A 60 -37.87 64.38 8.11
N ALA A 61 -36.69 63.76 8.06
CA ALA A 61 -35.66 64.01 9.06
C ALA A 61 -35.15 65.46 9.02
N TYR A 62 -35.09 66.07 7.82
CA TYR A 62 -34.74 67.47 7.63
C TYR A 62 -35.79 68.36 8.29
N THR A 63 -37.07 68.21 7.95
CA THR A 63 -38.13 69.08 8.47
C THR A 63 -38.45 68.82 9.94
N ASN A 64 -38.26 67.60 10.44
CA ASN A 64 -38.54 67.18 11.81
C ASN A 64 -37.29 66.58 12.49
N TYR A 65 -36.39 67.46 12.97
CA TYR A 65 -35.09 67.07 13.51
C TYR A 65 -35.19 66.22 14.80
N GLN A 66 -34.54 65.05 14.80
CA GLN A 66 -34.42 64.14 15.95
C GLN A 66 -32.96 63.85 16.32
N ASN A 67 -32.16 64.89 16.58
CA ASN A 67 -30.78 64.80 17.07
C ASN A 67 -29.71 64.22 16.10
N ALA A 68 -30.05 63.98 14.84
CA ALA A 68 -29.11 63.56 13.80
C ALA A 68 -29.17 64.51 12.59
N ASN A 69 -28.03 65.10 12.24
CA ASN A 69 -27.87 66.08 11.14
C ASN A 69 -26.97 65.59 10.00
N GLY A 70 -26.49 64.33 10.09
CA GLY A 70 -25.66 63.69 9.09
C GLY A 70 -26.48 62.85 8.12
N VAL A 71 -26.20 62.99 6.83
CA VAL A 71 -26.80 62.21 5.74
C VAL A 71 -25.71 61.53 4.93
N TRP A 72 -25.88 60.22 4.71
CA TRP A 72 -24.93 59.40 3.97
C TRP A 72 -25.53 58.94 2.64
N LEU A 73 -25.03 59.50 1.54
CA LEU A 73 -25.37 59.11 0.18
C LEU A 73 -24.42 58.00 -0.30
N SER A 74 -24.91 56.77 -0.39
CA SER A 74 -24.12 55.62 -0.83
C SER A 74 -24.62 55.04 -2.15
N GLY A 75 -23.74 54.40 -2.90
CA GLY A 75 -24.03 53.82 -4.21
C GLY A 75 -22.75 53.38 -4.92
N PHE A 76 -22.87 52.53 -5.93
CA PHE A 76 -21.75 52.14 -6.78
C PHE A 76 -21.30 53.28 -7.72
N PHE A 77 -20.16 53.14 -8.38
CA PHE A 77 -19.66 54.15 -9.32
C PHE A 77 -20.63 54.35 -10.50
N GLY A 78 -20.96 55.60 -10.84
CA GLY A 78 -21.94 55.90 -11.90
C GLY A 78 -23.41 55.85 -11.47
N SER A 79 -23.72 55.60 -10.20
CA SER A 79 -25.10 55.55 -9.68
C SER A 79 -25.79 56.92 -9.54
N GLY A 80 -25.10 58.03 -9.86
CA GLY A 80 -25.66 59.39 -9.79
C GLY A 80 -25.55 60.09 -8.42
N LYS A 81 -24.72 59.61 -7.48
CA LYS A 81 -24.55 60.20 -6.12
C LYS A 81 -24.22 61.70 -6.13
N SER A 82 -23.15 62.09 -6.82
CA SER A 82 -22.69 63.48 -6.91
C SER A 82 -23.74 64.37 -7.57
N HIS A 83 -24.48 63.83 -8.55
CA HIS A 83 -25.54 64.54 -9.24
C HIS A 83 -26.74 64.78 -8.33
N LEU A 84 -27.18 63.75 -7.57
CA LEU A 84 -28.20 63.91 -6.53
C LEU A 84 -27.75 64.91 -5.45
N LEU A 85 -26.50 64.82 -4.98
CA LEU A 85 -25.92 65.75 -4.01
C LEU A 85 -26.02 67.20 -4.51
N LYS A 86 -25.65 67.44 -5.78
CA LYS A 86 -25.75 68.76 -6.44
C LYS A 86 -27.20 69.24 -6.51
N MET A 87 -28.13 68.40 -6.96
CA MET A 87 -29.55 68.75 -7.07
C MET A 87 -30.15 69.10 -5.71
N LEU A 88 -29.80 68.36 -4.65
CA LEU A 88 -30.21 68.69 -3.29
C LEU A 88 -29.61 70.00 -2.79
N ALA A 89 -28.33 70.25 -3.08
CA ALA A 89 -27.67 71.50 -2.72
C ALA A 89 -28.37 72.72 -3.35
N LEU A 90 -28.67 72.63 -4.65
CA LEU A 90 -29.39 73.67 -5.39
C LEU A 90 -30.82 73.83 -4.89
N MET A 91 -31.56 72.73 -4.72
CA MET A 91 -32.94 72.72 -4.23
C MET A 91 -33.08 73.42 -2.88
N LEU A 92 -32.20 73.11 -1.92
CA LEU A 92 -32.29 73.68 -0.57
C LEU A 92 -31.70 75.10 -0.48
N SER A 93 -30.80 75.49 -1.40
CA SER A 93 -30.14 76.82 -1.36
C SER A 93 -31.07 78.01 -1.62
N GLY A 94 -32.30 77.79 -2.11
CA GLY A 94 -33.20 78.86 -2.54
C GLY A 94 -32.67 79.72 -3.69
N ARG A 95 -31.60 79.29 -4.38
CA ARG A 95 -30.96 80.02 -5.47
C ARG A 95 -31.86 79.98 -6.72
N LYS A 96 -31.99 81.14 -7.38
CA LYS A 96 -32.59 81.25 -8.72
C LYS A 96 -31.48 81.25 -9.77
N ILE A 97 -31.64 80.47 -10.83
CA ILE A 97 -30.70 80.38 -11.97
C ILE A 97 -31.43 80.95 -13.19
N ASP A 98 -30.96 82.07 -13.75
CA ASP A 98 -31.63 82.77 -14.86
C ASP A 98 -33.14 83.02 -14.66
N GLY A 99 -33.54 83.32 -13.41
CA GLY A 99 -34.95 83.51 -13.02
C GLY A 99 -35.75 82.22 -12.82
N LEU A 100 -35.20 81.04 -13.11
CA LEU A 100 -35.78 79.74 -12.78
C LEU A 100 -35.61 79.45 -11.29
N ASP A 101 -36.73 79.17 -10.62
CA ASP A 101 -36.73 78.63 -9.27
C ASP A 101 -36.47 77.12 -9.34
N VAL A 102 -35.23 76.72 -9.00
CA VAL A 102 -34.78 75.32 -9.08
C VAL A 102 -35.60 74.41 -8.17
N GLY A 103 -35.94 74.89 -6.97
CA GLY A 103 -36.76 74.14 -6.02
C GLY A 103 -38.15 73.84 -6.58
N GLN A 104 -38.81 74.85 -7.14
CA GLN A 104 -40.13 74.68 -7.77
C GLN A 104 -40.09 73.82 -9.03
N LYS A 105 -39.02 73.90 -9.83
CA LYS A 105 -38.86 73.07 -11.03
C LYS A 105 -38.67 71.60 -10.68
N LEU A 106 -37.83 71.29 -9.70
CA LEU A 106 -37.62 69.91 -9.22
C LEU A 106 -38.88 69.36 -8.54
N ARG A 107 -39.58 70.19 -7.75
CA ARG A 107 -40.90 69.85 -7.18
C ARG A 107 -41.89 69.40 -8.25
N GLY A 108 -41.97 70.11 -9.38
CA GLY A 108 -42.88 69.78 -10.48
C GLY A 108 -42.61 68.45 -11.19
N LYS A 109 -41.47 67.80 -10.92
CA LYS A 109 -41.09 66.50 -11.49
C LYS A 109 -41.50 65.31 -10.63
N VAL A 110 -41.86 65.55 -9.37
CA VAL A 110 -42.31 64.51 -8.44
C VAL A 110 -43.80 64.31 -8.60
N LYS A 111 -44.23 63.05 -8.74
CA LYS A 111 -45.65 62.70 -8.89
C LYS A 111 -46.33 62.39 -7.56
N ASP A 112 -45.59 61.93 -6.55
CA ASP A 112 -46.13 61.61 -5.24
C ASP A 112 -46.56 62.87 -4.46
N THR A 113 -47.87 62.97 -4.20
CA THR A 113 -48.47 64.09 -3.46
C THR A 113 -47.91 64.28 -2.04
N MET A 114 -47.50 63.20 -1.36
CA MET A 114 -46.96 63.29 0.01
C MET A 114 -45.54 63.87 -0.01
N LEU A 115 -44.71 63.38 -0.92
CA LEU A 115 -43.35 63.89 -1.13
C LEU A 115 -43.36 65.35 -1.59
N VAL A 116 -44.26 65.73 -2.50
CA VAL A 116 -44.45 67.15 -2.89
C VAL A 116 -44.73 68.03 -1.67
N GLY A 117 -45.62 67.58 -0.77
CA GLY A 117 -45.89 68.30 0.48
C GLY A 117 -44.68 68.40 1.42
N ARG A 118 -43.79 67.40 1.44
CA ARG A 118 -42.53 67.45 2.20
C ARG A 118 -41.50 68.39 1.57
N ILE A 119 -41.40 68.39 0.23
CA ILE A 119 -40.55 69.33 -0.53
C ILE A 119 -41.01 70.76 -0.25
N ASP A 120 -42.31 71.04 -0.30
CA ASP A 120 -42.87 72.37 -0.02
C ASP A 120 -42.50 72.86 1.41
N LYS A 121 -42.55 71.96 2.41
CA LYS A 121 -42.11 72.29 3.78
C LYS A 121 -40.60 72.54 3.87
N ALA A 122 -39.79 71.78 3.14
CA ALA A 122 -38.34 71.95 3.14
C ALA A 122 -37.93 73.26 2.45
N LEU A 123 -38.56 73.61 1.33
CA LEU A 123 -38.34 74.86 0.60
C LEU A 123 -38.81 76.09 1.38
N ALA A 124 -39.78 75.94 2.28
CA ALA A 124 -40.22 77.02 3.16
C ALA A 124 -39.19 77.40 4.25
N ILE A 125 -38.20 76.53 4.51
CA ILE A 125 -37.13 76.80 5.48
C ILE A 125 -36.01 77.58 4.77
N PRO A 126 -35.68 78.82 5.22
CA PRO A 126 -34.57 79.57 4.66
C PRO A 126 -33.25 78.81 4.88
N SER A 127 -32.50 78.50 3.82
CA SER A 127 -31.21 77.83 3.99
C SER A 127 -30.18 78.21 2.94
N GLU A 128 -28.90 78.11 3.31
CA GLU A 128 -27.78 78.23 2.40
C GLU A 128 -27.06 76.88 2.27
N SER A 129 -26.57 76.56 1.07
CA SER A 129 -25.84 75.33 0.78
C SER A 129 -24.39 75.65 0.39
N ILE A 130 -23.47 74.84 0.88
CA ILE A 130 -22.05 74.84 0.53
C ILE A 130 -21.75 73.50 -0.13
N LEU A 131 -21.52 73.50 -1.44
CA LEU A 131 -21.18 72.30 -2.22
C LEU A 131 -19.69 72.30 -2.57
N PHE A 132 -18.98 71.22 -2.25
CA PHE A 132 -17.57 71.06 -2.62
C PHE A 132 -17.14 69.60 -2.74
N ASN A 133 -16.15 69.35 -3.60
CA ASN A 133 -15.44 68.08 -3.68
C ASN A 133 -14.24 68.11 -2.73
N ILE A 134 -14.14 67.11 -1.85
CA ILE A 134 -13.10 67.09 -0.82
C ILE A 134 -11.70 66.84 -1.40
N ASP A 135 -11.56 65.92 -2.36
CA ASP A 135 -10.27 65.54 -2.93
C ASP A 135 -9.64 66.70 -3.72
N GLN A 136 -10.44 67.41 -4.53
CA GLN A 136 -9.98 68.58 -5.30
C GLN A 136 -9.53 69.75 -4.41
N LYS A 137 -10.24 69.99 -3.29
CA LYS A 137 -9.90 71.08 -2.36
C LYS A 137 -8.75 70.71 -1.42
N ALA A 138 -8.48 69.41 -1.22
CA ALA A 138 -7.44 68.86 -0.36
C ALA A 138 -6.05 68.79 -0.99
N ASP A 139 -5.89 68.69 -2.32
CA ASP A 139 -4.56 68.61 -2.99
C ASP A 139 -3.62 69.80 -2.73
N VAL A 140 -4.12 70.88 -2.12
CA VAL A 140 -3.33 72.05 -1.65
C VAL A 140 -2.74 71.84 -0.25
N ILE A 141 -3.15 70.79 0.48
CA ILE A 141 -2.82 70.49 1.88
C ILE A 141 -2.30 69.03 1.95
N SER A 142 -1.25 68.76 2.73
CA SER A 142 -0.66 67.41 2.83
C SER A 142 -1.66 66.40 3.40
N LYS A 143 -1.99 65.34 2.63
CA LYS A 143 -2.89 64.23 3.04
C LYS A 143 -2.41 63.44 4.27
N LYS A 144 -1.22 63.73 4.82
CA LYS A 144 -0.61 63.02 5.96
C LYS A 144 -1.00 63.60 7.33
N ASP A 145 -1.60 64.79 7.38
CA ASP A 145 -1.99 65.41 8.66
C ASP A 145 -3.36 64.96 9.15
N VAL A 146 -3.45 64.71 10.46
CA VAL A 146 -4.68 64.26 11.14
C VAL A 146 -5.81 65.29 11.01
N ASP A 147 -5.48 66.58 10.92
CA ASP A 147 -6.43 67.69 10.85
C ASP A 147 -6.81 68.11 9.41
N ALA A 148 -6.32 67.39 8.39
CA ALA A 148 -6.53 67.75 6.99
C ALA A 148 -8.02 67.86 6.61
N LEU A 149 -8.88 67.02 7.19
CA LEU A 149 -10.33 67.08 6.96
C LEU A 149 -10.95 68.38 7.50
N LEU A 150 -10.67 68.72 8.76
CA LEU A 150 -11.21 69.91 9.41
C LEU A 150 -10.73 71.18 8.69
N ALA A 151 -9.48 71.22 8.25
CA ALA A 151 -8.92 72.33 7.51
C ALA A 151 -9.68 72.62 6.20
N VAL A 152 -10.14 71.58 5.49
CA VAL A 152 -10.95 71.76 4.27
C VAL A 152 -12.33 72.32 4.59
N PHE A 153 -13.02 71.82 5.62
CA PHE A 153 -14.31 72.36 6.05
C PHE A 153 -14.22 73.83 6.44
N VAL A 154 -13.20 74.19 7.21
CA VAL A 154 -12.93 75.58 7.62
C VAL A 154 -12.64 76.45 6.40
N LYS A 155 -11.77 76.00 5.50
CA LYS A 155 -11.44 76.72 4.25
C LYS A 155 -12.69 77.03 3.41
N VAL A 156 -13.54 76.04 3.16
CA VAL A 156 -14.73 76.25 2.30
C VAL A 156 -15.77 77.11 3.03
N PHE A 157 -15.90 76.97 4.36
CA PHE A 157 -16.75 77.84 5.15
C PHE A 157 -16.26 79.30 5.15
N ASP A 158 -14.95 79.52 5.28
CA ASP A 158 -14.32 80.84 5.19
C ASP A 158 -14.54 81.48 3.82
N GLU A 159 -14.33 80.72 2.73
CA GLU A 159 -14.62 81.16 1.36
C GLU A 159 -16.09 81.58 1.21
N LYS A 160 -17.02 80.83 1.80
CA LYS A 160 -18.46 81.15 1.79
C LYS A 160 -18.79 82.42 2.57
N CYS A 161 -18.05 82.71 3.64
CA CYS A 161 -18.18 83.95 4.41
C CYS A 161 -17.50 85.16 3.73
N GLY A 162 -16.73 84.94 2.66
CA GLY A 162 -15.98 86.00 1.95
C GLY A 162 -14.54 86.21 2.47
N TYR A 163 -14.08 85.35 3.37
CA TYR A 163 -12.73 85.38 3.96
C TYR A 163 -11.73 84.57 3.12
N TYR A 164 -10.43 84.71 3.43
CA TYR A 164 -9.34 84.08 2.69
C TYR A 164 -9.08 82.62 3.10
N GLY A 165 -9.79 81.68 2.48
CA GLY A 165 -9.73 80.26 2.83
C GLY A 165 -8.40 79.53 2.57
N LYS A 166 -7.44 80.11 1.80
CA LYS A 166 -6.14 79.45 1.57
C LYS A 166 -5.25 79.42 2.82
N GLN A 167 -5.42 80.35 3.75
CA GLN A 167 -4.63 80.44 4.98
C GLN A 167 -5.52 80.79 6.17
N GLY A 168 -5.86 79.79 6.99
CA GLY A 168 -6.86 79.91 8.06
C GLY A 168 -6.58 81.00 9.11
N TYR A 169 -5.31 81.31 9.40
CA TYR A 169 -4.95 82.39 10.33
C TYR A 169 -5.28 83.80 9.77
N ILE A 170 -5.30 83.98 8.44
CA ILE A 170 -5.73 85.22 7.80
C ILE A 170 -7.25 85.34 7.87
N ALA A 171 -7.98 84.25 7.57
CA ALA A 171 -9.42 84.22 7.70
C ALA A 171 -9.87 84.49 9.15
N HIS A 172 -9.13 83.98 10.14
CA HIS A 172 -9.36 84.27 11.55
C HIS A 172 -9.15 85.76 11.88
N PHE A 173 -8.11 86.39 11.33
CA PHE A 173 -7.89 87.84 11.45
C PHE A 173 -9.02 88.66 10.82
N GLU A 174 -9.44 88.31 9.59
CA GLU A 174 -10.57 88.96 8.92
C GLU A 174 -11.86 88.81 9.73
N ARG A 175 -12.13 87.61 10.27
CA ARG A 175 -13.31 87.34 11.09
C ARG A 175 -13.33 88.13 12.40
N HIS A 176 -12.19 88.27 13.08
CA HIS A 176 -12.10 89.10 14.29
C HIS A 176 -12.46 90.56 13.98
N LEU A 177 -11.86 91.12 12.93
CA LEU A 177 -12.18 92.48 12.49
C LEU A 177 -13.65 92.61 12.06
N ASP A 178 -14.23 91.59 11.46
CA ASP A 178 -15.63 91.61 11.04
C ASP A 178 -16.60 91.54 12.22
N HIS A 179 -16.26 90.73 13.24
CA HIS A 179 -17.01 90.67 14.50
C HIS A 179 -17.05 92.03 15.21
N ASP A 180 -15.92 92.75 15.18
CA ASP A 180 -15.81 94.10 15.76
C ASP A 180 -16.40 95.20 14.85
N GLY A 181 -16.87 94.86 13.64
CA GLY A 181 -17.41 95.80 12.66
C GLY A 181 -16.35 96.69 11.99
N LEU A 182 -15.07 96.31 12.09
CA LEU A 182 -13.91 97.08 11.65
C LEU A 182 -13.33 96.59 10.31
N LEU A 183 -13.77 95.44 9.79
CA LEU A 183 -13.20 94.83 8.57
C LEU A 183 -13.26 95.77 7.36
N GLN A 184 -14.38 96.47 7.14
CA GLN A 184 -14.52 97.37 6.01
C GLN A 184 -13.60 98.60 6.14
N SER A 185 -13.54 99.21 7.33
CA SER A 185 -12.62 100.31 7.64
C SER A 185 -11.15 99.88 7.48
N PHE A 186 -10.83 98.63 7.84
CA PHE A 186 -9.50 98.05 7.62
C PHE A 186 -9.17 97.87 6.14
N ARG A 187 -10.11 97.42 5.31
CA ARG A 187 -9.90 97.31 3.85
C ARG A 187 -9.57 98.67 3.23
N GLU A 188 -10.31 99.71 3.62
CA GLU A 188 -10.11 101.08 3.14
C GLU A 188 -8.77 101.67 3.62
N ALA A 189 -8.43 101.48 4.90
CA ALA A 189 -7.14 101.89 5.45
C ALA A 189 -5.97 101.14 4.79
N PHE A 190 -6.12 99.83 4.56
CA PHE A 190 -5.12 99.02 3.87
C PHE A 190 -4.91 99.50 2.43
N GLU A 191 -5.97 99.74 1.68
CA GLU A 191 -5.88 100.25 0.30
C GLU A 191 -5.20 101.62 0.25
N LYS A 192 -5.48 102.50 1.21
CA LYS A 192 -4.82 103.81 1.36
C LYS A 192 -3.30 103.68 1.59
N TYR A 193 -2.85 102.72 2.40
CA TYR A 193 -1.42 102.55 2.70
C TYR A 193 -0.66 101.66 1.70
N ALA A 194 -1.32 100.65 1.11
CA ALA A 194 -0.70 99.65 0.23
C ALA A 194 -0.93 99.92 -1.27
N GLY A 195 -1.89 100.80 -1.62
CA GLY A 195 -2.23 101.15 -3.01
C GLY A 195 -2.91 100.02 -3.78
N MET A 196 -3.47 99.01 -3.10
CA MET A 196 -4.18 97.88 -3.70
C MET A 196 -5.28 97.35 -2.77
N PRO A 197 -6.33 96.70 -3.30
CA PRO A 197 -7.37 96.09 -2.48
C PRO A 197 -6.83 95.01 -1.55
N TRP A 198 -7.42 94.89 -0.37
CA TRP A 198 -7.07 93.87 0.62
C TRP A 198 -7.18 92.45 0.05
N GLU A 199 -8.16 92.20 -0.81
CA GLU A 199 -8.41 90.90 -1.45
C GLU A 199 -7.21 90.42 -2.28
N THR A 200 -6.44 91.36 -2.84
CA THR A 200 -5.18 91.08 -3.57
C THR A 200 -3.99 91.05 -2.61
N GLY A 201 -3.97 91.95 -1.62
CA GLY A 201 -2.90 92.07 -0.62
C GLY A 201 -2.76 90.82 0.27
N ARG A 202 -3.88 90.22 0.67
CA ARG A 202 -3.94 89.02 1.53
C ARG A 202 -3.31 87.77 0.91
N GLU A 203 -3.09 87.75 -0.40
CA GLU A 203 -2.35 86.65 -1.05
C GLU A 203 -0.83 86.71 -0.79
N ARG A 204 -0.29 87.89 -0.42
CA ARG A 204 1.14 88.15 -0.30
C ARG A 204 1.51 88.88 0.99
N VAL A 205 0.92 88.44 2.11
CA VAL A 205 1.06 89.06 3.43
C VAL A 205 2.51 89.38 3.82
N LEU A 206 3.47 88.50 3.50
CA LEU A 206 4.89 88.72 3.81
C LEU A 206 5.47 89.98 3.13
N ARG A 207 4.96 90.37 1.97
CA ARG A 207 5.41 91.57 1.22
C ARG A 207 4.74 92.85 1.69
N VAL A 208 3.52 92.76 2.22
CA VAL A 208 2.70 93.91 2.62
C VAL A 208 2.56 94.07 4.14
N GLY A 209 3.28 93.28 4.94
CA GLY A 209 3.12 93.22 6.40
C GLY A 209 3.22 94.58 7.11
N SER A 210 4.12 95.46 6.68
CA SER A 210 4.24 96.82 7.25
C SER A 210 3.06 97.73 6.94
N HIS A 211 2.35 97.49 5.83
CA HIS A 211 1.12 98.20 5.48
C HIS A 211 -0.07 97.62 6.24
N ILE A 212 -0.08 96.31 6.49
CA ILE A 212 -1.09 95.64 7.34
C ILE A 212 -1.03 96.19 8.76
N ASP A 213 0.17 96.27 9.35
CA ASP A 213 0.34 96.78 10.72
C ASP A 213 -0.10 98.25 10.83
N LYS A 214 0.18 99.09 9.81
CA LYS A 214 -0.28 100.49 9.75
C LYS A 214 -1.79 100.60 9.61
N ALA A 215 -2.40 99.80 8.73
CA ALA A 215 -3.84 99.77 8.55
C ALA A 215 -4.58 99.28 9.79
N PHE A 216 -4.03 98.27 10.48
CA PHE A 216 -4.56 97.79 11.74
C PHE A 216 -4.49 98.86 12.83
N ALA A 217 -3.34 99.52 13.00
CA ALA A 217 -3.17 100.59 13.98
C ALA A 217 -4.07 101.81 13.74
N ASP A 218 -4.34 102.15 12.48
CA ASP A 218 -5.25 103.26 12.10
C ASP A 218 -6.71 102.95 12.48
N VAL A 219 -7.10 101.68 12.47
CA VAL A 219 -8.49 101.25 12.68
C VAL A 219 -8.76 100.84 14.13
N THR A 220 -7.83 100.18 14.80
CA THR A 220 -8.00 99.72 16.20
C THR A 220 -7.43 100.68 17.23
N GLY A 221 -6.56 101.61 16.83
CA GLY A 221 -5.84 102.51 17.72
C GLY A 221 -4.65 101.85 18.45
N GLU A 222 -4.38 100.57 18.19
CA GLU A 222 -3.30 99.81 18.81
C GLU A 222 -2.10 99.66 17.87
N THR A 223 -0.93 100.18 18.25
CA THR A 223 0.31 99.97 17.50
C THR A 223 0.91 98.60 17.79
N VAL A 224 0.74 97.68 16.85
CA VAL A 224 1.28 96.31 16.90
C VAL A 224 2.17 96.05 15.69
N THR A 225 3.34 95.47 15.92
CA THR A 225 4.24 95.00 14.85
C THR A 225 4.04 93.50 14.60
N GLY A 226 3.92 93.11 13.34
CA GLY A 226 3.72 91.73 12.91
C GLY A 226 2.37 91.16 13.35
N VAL A 227 1.27 91.92 13.19
CA VAL A 227 -0.09 91.52 13.63
C VAL A 227 -0.47 90.13 13.12
N ILE A 228 -0.24 89.88 11.83
CA ILE A 228 -0.56 88.60 11.21
C ILE A 228 0.33 87.45 11.72
N GLY A 229 1.57 87.75 12.12
CA GLY A 229 2.46 86.77 12.76
C GLY A 229 1.91 86.30 14.10
N LYS A 230 1.41 87.22 14.93
CA LYS A 230 0.75 86.88 16.21
C LYS A 230 -0.51 86.06 16.00
N HIS A 231 -1.36 86.45 15.05
CA HIS A 231 -2.54 85.66 14.68
C HIS A 231 -2.19 84.27 14.14
N LYS A 232 -1.04 84.11 13.49
CA LYS A 232 -0.55 82.80 13.06
C LYS A 232 -0.11 81.93 14.23
N ASP A 233 0.55 82.50 15.23
CA ASP A 233 1.02 81.78 16.42
C ASP A 233 -0.15 81.40 17.37
N ASP A 234 -1.16 82.26 17.46
CA ASP A 234 -2.37 82.03 18.28
C ASP A 234 -3.40 81.11 17.60
N TYR A 235 -3.31 80.92 16.28
CA TYR A 235 -4.29 80.13 15.54
C TYR A 235 -4.17 78.64 15.83
N LYS A 236 -5.16 78.11 16.55
CA LYS A 236 -5.34 76.68 16.78
C LYS A 236 -6.65 76.23 16.16
N LEU A 237 -6.58 75.16 15.39
CA LEU A 237 -7.74 74.59 14.73
C LEU A 237 -8.35 73.49 15.61
N SER A 238 -9.59 73.67 16.06
CA SER A 238 -10.34 72.65 16.79
C SER A 238 -11.75 72.47 16.21
N ILE A 239 -12.30 71.26 16.34
CA ILE A 239 -13.63 70.92 15.83
C ILE A 239 -14.72 71.70 16.59
N GLU A 240 -14.52 71.93 17.89
CA GLU A 240 -15.44 72.68 18.73
C GLU A 240 -15.49 74.16 18.33
N ASP A 241 -14.33 74.78 18.08
CA ASP A 241 -14.25 76.18 17.63
C ASP A 241 -14.92 76.35 16.26
N PHE A 242 -14.70 75.41 15.34
CA PHE A 242 -15.39 75.41 14.04
C PHE A 242 -16.91 75.34 14.20
N ALA A 243 -17.41 74.46 15.08
CA ALA A 243 -18.85 74.34 15.32
C ALA A 243 -19.45 75.62 15.94
N GLU A 244 -18.72 76.32 16.81
CA GLU A 244 -19.16 77.61 17.37
C GLU A 244 -19.12 78.72 16.31
N GLN A 245 -18.13 78.73 15.42
CA GLN A 245 -18.07 79.66 14.28
C GLN A 245 -19.27 79.48 13.34
N VAL A 246 -19.61 78.23 12.98
CA VAL A 246 -20.79 77.92 12.17
C VAL A 246 -22.08 78.37 12.85
N LYS A 247 -22.21 78.12 14.16
CA LYS A 247 -23.37 78.56 14.94
C LYS A 247 -23.50 80.08 14.95
N SER A 248 -22.40 80.81 15.18
CA SER A 248 -22.38 82.28 15.17
C SER A 248 -22.87 82.83 13.83
N TYR A 249 -22.38 82.26 12.72
CA TYR A 249 -22.84 82.62 11.38
C TYR A 249 -24.34 82.34 11.17
N ILE A 250 -24.82 81.18 11.60
CA ILE A 250 -26.25 80.83 11.54
C ILE A 250 -27.08 81.81 12.37
N ASP A 251 -26.63 82.21 13.57
CA ASP A 251 -27.34 83.15 14.44
C ASP A 251 -27.41 84.56 13.80
N THR A 252 -26.34 85.03 13.17
CA THR A 252 -26.33 86.29 12.40
C THR A 252 -27.29 86.23 11.23
N LYS A 253 -27.30 85.13 10.45
CA LYS A 253 -28.20 84.97 9.31
C LYS A 253 -29.66 84.76 9.73
N ALA A 254 -29.90 84.08 10.84
CA ALA A 254 -31.24 83.88 11.40
C ALA A 254 -31.90 85.21 11.81
N ALA A 255 -31.11 86.21 12.23
CA ALA A 255 -31.61 87.54 12.51
C ALA A 255 -32.14 88.26 11.25
N ILE A 256 -31.63 87.91 10.06
CA ILE A 256 -32.01 88.53 8.77
C ILE A 256 -33.10 87.72 8.07
N HIS A 257 -32.98 86.39 8.05
CA HIS A 257 -33.79 85.51 7.21
C HIS A 257 -34.84 84.69 8.00
N GLY A 258 -34.84 84.75 9.33
CA GLY A 258 -35.79 84.04 10.19
C GLY A 258 -35.13 83.01 11.11
N LYS A 259 -35.78 82.71 12.26
CA LYS A 259 -35.21 81.89 13.35
C LYS A 259 -34.83 80.46 12.93
N ASP A 260 -35.47 79.94 11.89
CA ASP A 260 -35.27 78.58 11.39
C ASP A 260 -34.21 78.47 10.29
N PHE A 261 -33.36 79.50 10.10
CA PHE A 261 -32.30 79.49 9.10
C PHE A 261 -31.36 78.29 9.25
N ARG A 262 -31.00 77.66 8.13
CA ARG A 262 -30.10 76.49 8.11
C ARG A 262 -28.90 76.65 7.18
N LEU A 263 -27.80 76.01 7.56
CA LEU A 263 -26.61 75.87 6.73
C LEU A 263 -26.35 74.40 6.40
N ASN A 264 -26.24 74.08 5.12
CA ASN A 264 -26.07 72.71 4.66
C ASN A 264 -24.69 72.55 4.00
N PHE A 265 -23.90 71.59 4.48
CA PHE A 265 -22.63 71.18 3.87
C PHE A 265 -22.86 69.96 2.98
N PHE A 266 -22.62 70.11 1.68
CA PHE A 266 -22.70 69.04 0.69
C PHE A 266 -21.29 68.68 0.24
N VAL A 267 -20.80 67.52 0.70
CA VAL A 267 -19.42 67.11 0.52
C VAL A 267 -19.34 65.89 -0.38
N ASP A 268 -18.72 66.07 -1.54
CA ASP A 268 -18.54 65.01 -2.52
C ASP A 268 -17.22 64.25 -2.30
N GLU A 269 -17.20 62.96 -2.66
CA GLU A 269 -16.05 62.03 -2.62
C GLU A 269 -15.45 61.74 -1.23
N VAL A 270 -16.22 61.99 -0.17
CA VAL A 270 -15.80 61.74 1.22
C VAL A 270 -15.37 60.30 1.46
N GLY A 271 -16.11 59.32 0.94
CA GLY A 271 -15.80 57.90 1.14
C GLY A 271 -14.44 57.46 0.60
N GLN A 272 -13.98 58.03 -0.52
CA GLN A 272 -12.68 57.72 -1.09
C GLN A 272 -11.55 58.38 -0.31
N TYR A 273 -11.73 59.64 0.07
CA TYR A 273 -10.75 60.42 0.83
C TYR A 273 -10.38 59.78 2.18
N ILE A 274 -11.33 59.08 2.82
CA ILE A 274 -11.17 58.46 4.13
C ILE A 274 -10.91 56.94 4.08
N ALA A 275 -10.91 56.33 2.89
CA ALA A 275 -10.88 54.86 2.72
C ALA A 275 -9.66 54.20 3.40
N ASP A 276 -8.51 54.86 3.39
CA ASP A 276 -7.25 54.33 3.92
C ASP A 276 -6.91 54.84 5.35
N ASN A 277 -7.76 55.69 5.96
CA ASN A 277 -7.43 56.36 7.23
C ASN A 277 -8.62 56.46 8.19
N THR A 278 -8.65 55.54 9.17
CA THR A 278 -9.68 55.47 10.21
C THR A 278 -9.76 56.74 11.07
N LYS A 279 -8.68 57.50 11.24
CA LYS A 279 -8.69 58.75 12.03
C LYS A 279 -9.46 59.88 11.34
N LEU A 280 -9.38 59.96 10.00
CA LEU A 280 -10.15 60.96 9.23
C LEU A 280 -11.65 60.70 9.32
N MET A 281 -12.05 59.42 9.35
CA MET A 281 -13.44 59.03 9.57
C MET A 281 -13.94 59.48 10.96
N THR A 282 -13.16 59.24 12.02
CA THR A 282 -13.50 59.70 13.38
C THR A 282 -13.62 61.23 13.44
N ASN A 283 -12.78 61.96 12.71
CA ASN A 283 -12.87 63.42 12.65
C ASN A 283 -14.15 63.90 11.97
N LEU A 284 -14.58 63.25 10.87
CA LEU A 284 -15.86 63.57 10.22
C LEU A 284 -17.05 63.36 11.17
N GLN A 285 -17.02 62.27 11.93
CA GLN A 285 -18.04 61.99 12.94
C GLN A 285 -18.07 63.09 14.01
N THR A 286 -16.91 63.47 14.55
CA THR A 286 -16.83 64.51 15.59
C THR A 286 -17.33 65.86 15.05
N ILE A 287 -17.05 66.21 13.79
CA ILE A 287 -17.58 67.42 13.15
C ILE A 287 -19.12 67.38 13.09
N ALA A 288 -19.70 66.26 12.64
CA ALA A 288 -21.16 66.09 12.59
C ALA A 288 -21.80 66.21 13.98
N GLU A 289 -21.22 65.56 15.00
CA GLU A 289 -21.71 65.56 16.38
C GLU A 289 -21.61 66.93 17.06
N SER A 290 -20.48 67.63 16.89
CA SER A 290 -20.30 68.99 17.41
C SER A 290 -21.29 69.96 16.75
N LEU A 291 -21.52 69.85 15.44
CA LEU A 291 -22.52 70.65 14.74
C LEU A 291 -23.96 70.32 15.18
N ALA A 292 -24.28 69.04 15.37
CA ALA A 292 -25.59 68.60 15.88
C ALA A 292 -25.88 69.19 17.26
N THR A 293 -24.90 69.13 18.15
CA THR A 293 -25.00 69.57 19.55
C THR A 293 -25.08 71.09 19.67
N LYS A 294 -24.23 71.82 18.94
CA LYS A 294 -24.14 73.28 19.01
C LYS A 294 -25.24 73.98 18.21
N CYS A 295 -25.53 73.50 16.99
CA CYS A 295 -26.48 74.14 16.07
C CYS A 295 -27.92 73.60 16.20
N ARG A 296 -28.13 72.48 16.89
CA ARG A 296 -29.45 71.86 17.18
C ARG A 296 -30.33 71.68 15.94
N GLY A 297 -29.79 71.06 14.89
CA GLY A 297 -30.51 70.78 13.64
C GLY A 297 -30.53 71.93 12.62
N ARG A 298 -29.87 73.06 12.90
CA ARG A 298 -29.69 74.17 11.95
C ARG A 298 -28.46 74.03 11.04
N ALA A 299 -27.58 73.08 11.32
CA ALA A 299 -26.43 72.75 10.45
C ALA A 299 -26.50 71.28 10.05
N TRP A 300 -26.46 71.00 8.74
CA TRP A 300 -26.53 69.63 8.18
C TRP A 300 -25.30 69.29 7.38
N ILE A 301 -24.90 68.02 7.41
CA ILE A 301 -23.79 67.49 6.60
C ILE A 301 -24.30 66.33 5.74
N ILE A 302 -24.22 66.49 4.43
CA ILE A 302 -24.60 65.49 3.44
C ILE A 302 -23.33 65.07 2.71
N VAL A 303 -22.97 63.80 2.79
CA VAL A 303 -21.72 63.28 2.21
C VAL A 303 -21.98 62.17 1.19
N THR A 304 -21.16 62.07 0.16
CA THR A 304 -21.16 60.93 -0.77
C THR A 304 -20.05 59.94 -0.45
N ALA A 305 -20.37 58.66 -0.56
CA ALA A 305 -19.40 57.57 -0.39
C ALA A 305 -19.71 56.39 -1.32
N GLN A 306 -18.70 55.57 -1.58
CA GLN A 306 -18.88 54.33 -2.34
C GLN A 306 -19.53 53.25 -1.45
N GLU A 307 -20.38 52.42 -2.07
CA GLU A 307 -21.07 51.31 -1.40
C GLU A 307 -20.11 50.22 -0.87
N ASP A 308 -18.94 50.06 -1.50
CA ASP A 308 -18.07 48.90 -1.32
C ASP A 308 -17.05 49.03 -0.19
N ILE A 309 -17.43 49.66 0.92
CA ILE A 309 -16.61 49.65 2.13
C ILE A 309 -16.49 48.20 2.64
N ALA A 310 -17.47 47.34 2.37
CA ALA A 310 -17.44 45.92 2.72
C ALA A 310 -16.42 45.07 1.94
N GLY A 311 -16.07 45.44 0.69
CA GLY A 311 -14.98 44.79 -0.04
C GLY A 311 -13.59 45.09 0.55
N VAL A 312 -13.43 46.28 1.13
CA VAL A 312 -12.22 46.69 1.87
C VAL A 312 -12.16 46.02 3.27
N ILE A 313 -13.29 45.49 3.77
CA ILE A 313 -13.36 44.73 5.05
C ILE A 313 -12.67 43.35 4.95
N GLY A 314 -12.37 42.85 3.75
CA GLY A 314 -11.64 41.59 3.57
C GLY A 314 -10.23 41.57 4.17
N GLU A 315 -9.62 42.74 4.38
CA GLU A 315 -8.28 42.90 4.97
C GLU A 315 -8.31 43.52 6.39
N MET A 316 -9.49 43.82 6.94
CA MET A 316 -9.61 44.48 8.24
C MET A 316 -9.83 43.47 9.38
N THR A 317 -9.10 43.63 10.48
CA THR A 317 -9.29 42.85 11.72
C THR A 317 -10.68 43.10 12.32
N LYS A 318 -11.29 42.09 12.97
CA LYS A 318 -12.63 42.13 13.60
C LYS A 318 -12.91 43.37 14.48
N GLU A 319 -11.88 44.02 15.02
CA GLU A 319 -11.99 45.24 15.82
C GLU A 319 -12.39 46.47 14.99
N GLN A 320 -11.90 46.59 13.76
CA GLN A 320 -12.19 47.73 12.87
C GLN A 320 -13.66 47.71 12.40
N SER A 321 -14.27 46.53 12.21
CA SER A 321 -15.69 46.40 11.85
C SER A 321 -16.66 46.87 12.95
N ASN A 322 -16.25 46.82 14.23
CA ASN A 322 -17.10 47.22 15.35
C ASN A 322 -17.14 48.74 15.55
N ASP A 323 -16.04 49.44 15.27
CA ASP A 323 -16.00 50.91 15.33
C ASP A 323 -16.87 51.55 14.23
N PHE A 324 -16.93 50.95 13.04
CA PHE A 324 -17.84 51.39 11.95
C PHE A 324 -19.32 51.29 12.31
N SER A 325 -19.72 50.29 13.09
CA SER A 325 -21.13 50.11 13.49
C SER A 325 -21.61 51.20 14.47
N LYS A 326 -20.70 51.80 15.25
CA LYS A 326 -21.00 52.95 16.13
C LYS A 326 -21.06 54.27 15.35
N ILE A 327 -20.19 54.45 14.35
CA ILE A 327 -20.17 55.61 13.43
C ILE A 327 -21.49 55.70 12.63
N GLN A 328 -22.02 54.54 12.24
CA GLN A 328 -23.27 54.35 11.52
C GLN A 328 -24.52 54.93 12.21
N ALA A 329 -24.48 55.17 13.52
CA ALA A 329 -25.60 55.74 14.28
C ALA A 329 -25.68 57.28 14.18
N ARG A 330 -24.59 57.97 13.80
CA ARG A 330 -24.52 59.44 13.69
C ARG A 330 -24.96 59.97 12.32
N PHE A 331 -24.78 59.17 11.27
CA PHE A 331 -25.36 59.36 9.94
C PHE A 331 -26.61 58.47 9.78
N ALA A 332 -27.64 58.76 10.58
CA ALA A 332 -28.86 57.95 10.65
C ALA A 332 -29.66 57.94 9.33
N ASN A 333 -29.57 59.03 8.56
CA ASN A 333 -30.29 59.18 7.29
C ASN A 333 -29.44 58.64 6.13
N ARG A 334 -29.84 57.51 5.56
CA ARG A 334 -29.10 56.84 4.47
C ARG A 334 -29.91 56.86 3.19
N MET A 335 -29.34 57.44 2.14
CA MET A 335 -29.87 57.27 0.79
C MET A 335 -28.92 56.39 -0.01
N LYS A 336 -29.30 55.13 -0.14
CA LYS A 336 -28.58 54.15 -0.96
C LYS A 336 -29.14 54.18 -2.37
N LEU A 337 -28.29 54.38 -3.38
CA LEU A 337 -28.64 54.38 -4.80
C LEU A 337 -28.27 53.04 -5.43
N THR A 338 -29.26 52.22 -5.75
CA THR A 338 -29.07 50.89 -6.35
C THR A 338 -29.02 50.91 -7.87
N SER A 339 -28.74 49.75 -8.47
CA SER A 339 -28.75 49.50 -9.92
C SER A 339 -30.06 49.87 -10.62
N THR A 340 -31.19 49.67 -9.93
CA THR A 340 -32.54 49.91 -10.49
C THR A 340 -32.72 51.38 -10.87
N ASN A 341 -32.08 52.30 -10.13
CA ASN A 341 -32.11 53.73 -10.44
C ASN A 341 -31.49 54.05 -11.79
N VAL A 342 -30.38 53.40 -12.16
CA VAL A 342 -29.69 53.75 -13.40
C VAL A 342 -30.47 53.28 -14.63
N ALA A 343 -31.07 52.09 -14.56
CA ALA A 343 -31.97 51.61 -15.61
C ALA A 343 -33.15 52.59 -15.81
N GLU A 344 -33.81 53.00 -14.73
CA GLU A 344 -34.95 53.92 -14.79
C GLU A 344 -34.55 55.31 -15.32
N VAL A 345 -33.36 55.81 -14.95
CA VAL A 345 -32.80 57.05 -15.52
C VAL A 345 -32.58 56.92 -17.02
N ILE A 346 -32.00 55.81 -17.50
CA ILE A 346 -31.81 55.58 -18.93
C ILE A 346 -33.17 55.49 -19.65
N GLN A 347 -34.13 54.77 -19.07
CA GLN A 347 -35.48 54.64 -19.61
C GLN A 347 -36.18 56.00 -19.77
N LYS A 348 -36.19 56.82 -18.71
CA LYS A 348 -36.88 58.13 -18.70
C LYS A 348 -36.11 59.23 -19.45
N ARG A 349 -34.78 59.24 -19.43
CA ARG A 349 -33.96 60.32 -20.01
C ARG A 349 -33.53 60.05 -21.45
N LEU A 350 -33.33 58.79 -21.83
CA LEU A 350 -32.85 58.41 -23.17
C LEU A 350 -33.91 57.68 -23.98
N LEU A 351 -34.63 56.74 -23.37
CA LEU A 351 -35.50 55.80 -24.09
C LEU A 351 -36.98 56.17 -24.05
N LEU A 352 -37.35 57.34 -23.55
CA LEU A 352 -38.76 57.75 -23.51
C LEU A 352 -39.32 57.79 -24.93
N LYS A 353 -40.49 57.17 -25.13
CA LYS A 353 -41.09 56.95 -26.45
C LYS A 353 -42.17 57.97 -26.74
N THR A 354 -42.27 58.40 -28.00
CA THR A 354 -43.41 59.17 -28.48
C THR A 354 -44.66 58.29 -28.54
N GLU A 355 -45.85 58.90 -28.50
CA GLU A 355 -47.13 58.16 -28.64
C GLU A 355 -47.20 57.37 -29.96
N ASP A 356 -46.65 57.91 -31.05
CA ASP A 356 -46.55 57.21 -32.34
C ASP A 356 -45.56 56.04 -32.26
N GLY A 357 -44.40 56.24 -31.59
CA GLY A 357 -43.43 55.18 -31.35
C GLY A 357 -44.01 53.99 -30.60
N GLN A 358 -44.81 54.23 -29.55
CA GLN A 358 -45.48 53.15 -28.79
C GLN A 358 -46.45 52.35 -29.67
N LYS A 359 -47.19 53.02 -30.59
CA LYS A 359 -48.11 52.34 -31.53
C LYS A 359 -47.39 51.40 -32.50
N HIS A 360 -46.17 51.71 -32.92
CA HIS A 360 -45.37 50.82 -33.78
C HIS A 360 -44.75 49.65 -33.01
N LEU A 361 -44.48 49.82 -31.71
CA LEU A 361 -43.90 48.78 -30.85
C LEU A 361 -44.94 47.79 -30.30
N GLN A 362 -46.20 48.22 -30.13
CA GLN A 362 -47.27 47.39 -29.59
C GLN A 362 -47.46 46.06 -30.36
N PRO A 363 -47.54 46.04 -31.72
CA PRO A 363 -47.68 44.78 -32.47
C PRO A 363 -46.47 43.85 -32.30
N ILE A 364 -45.26 44.40 -32.21
CA ILE A 364 -44.01 43.63 -32.04
C ILE A 364 -44.02 42.92 -30.68
N TYR A 365 -44.49 43.61 -29.63
CA TYR A 365 -44.64 43.01 -28.31
C TYR A 365 -45.68 41.89 -28.31
N GLU A 366 -46.86 42.13 -28.90
CA GLU A 366 -47.95 41.15 -28.95
C GLU A 366 -47.57 39.87 -29.71
N GLU A 367 -46.83 40.00 -30.81
CA GLU A 367 -46.33 38.87 -31.60
C GLU A 367 -45.29 38.04 -30.83
N ASN A 368 -44.44 38.70 -30.03
CA ASN A 368 -43.27 38.06 -29.43
C ASN A 368 -43.39 37.76 -27.93
N VAL A 369 -44.43 38.22 -27.23
CA VAL A 369 -44.56 38.12 -25.75
C VAL A 369 -44.34 36.70 -25.22
N ASN A 370 -44.82 35.67 -25.93
CA ASN A 370 -44.64 34.26 -25.54
C ASN A 370 -43.23 33.72 -25.82
N ASN A 371 -42.51 34.33 -26.77
CA ASN A 371 -41.15 33.95 -27.18
C ASN A 371 -40.07 34.68 -26.37
N LEU A 372 -40.39 35.80 -25.70
CA LEU A 372 -39.40 36.62 -24.96
C LEU A 372 -38.66 35.83 -23.87
N GLY A 373 -39.33 34.89 -23.20
CA GLY A 373 -38.71 33.99 -22.24
C GLY A 373 -37.69 33.07 -22.91
N THR A 374 -38.08 32.39 -24.00
CA THR A 374 -37.20 31.48 -24.73
C THR A 374 -36.00 32.17 -25.37
N LEU A 375 -36.17 33.39 -25.88
CA LEU A 375 -35.09 34.15 -26.53
C LEU A 375 -34.06 34.68 -25.55
N PHE A 376 -34.48 35.13 -24.36
CA PHE A 376 -33.61 35.89 -23.45
C PHE A 376 -33.33 35.21 -22.10
N ASP A 377 -33.79 33.98 -21.89
CA ASP A 377 -33.46 33.20 -20.69
C ASP A 377 -32.07 32.53 -20.79
N PHE A 378 -31.29 32.72 -19.73
CA PHE A 378 -30.00 32.07 -19.53
C PHE A 378 -30.20 30.68 -18.90
N VAL A 379 -29.51 29.67 -19.43
CA VAL A 379 -29.63 28.28 -18.94
C VAL A 379 -28.78 28.05 -17.69
N ASP A 380 -27.60 28.68 -17.65
CA ASP A 380 -26.60 28.52 -16.59
C ASP A 380 -26.33 29.86 -15.87
N GLY A 381 -26.19 29.83 -14.53
CA GLY A 381 -25.80 30.99 -13.72
C GLY A 381 -26.96 31.68 -13.00
N GLN A 382 -26.79 32.97 -12.67
CA GLN A 382 -27.84 33.77 -12.02
C GLN A 382 -28.95 34.11 -13.02
N LYS A 383 -30.21 34.08 -12.59
CA LYS A 383 -31.33 34.56 -13.39
C LYS A 383 -31.31 36.09 -13.45
N TYR A 384 -31.19 36.63 -14.66
CA TYR A 384 -31.32 38.06 -14.92
C TYR A 384 -32.78 38.45 -15.18
N ARG A 385 -33.08 39.75 -15.03
CA ARG A 385 -34.43 40.28 -15.28
C ARG A 385 -34.75 40.24 -16.78
N ASN A 386 -35.93 39.76 -17.12
CA ASN A 386 -36.51 39.82 -18.46
C ASN A 386 -37.65 40.86 -18.52
N PHE A 387 -38.31 41.01 -19.67
CA PHE A 387 -39.47 41.89 -19.83
C PHE A 387 -40.62 41.46 -18.90
N LYS A 388 -41.35 42.44 -18.33
CA LYS A 388 -42.42 42.20 -17.34
C LYS A 388 -43.80 42.30 -17.98
N ASP A 389 -44.01 43.40 -18.69
CA ASP A 389 -45.24 43.79 -19.35
C ASP A 389 -44.92 44.66 -20.57
N ALA A 390 -45.97 45.08 -21.30
CA ALA A 390 -45.84 45.93 -22.48
C ALA A 390 -45.20 47.29 -22.16
N GLU A 391 -45.54 47.88 -21.00
CA GLU A 391 -44.99 49.17 -20.59
C GLU A 391 -43.47 49.08 -20.35
N HIS A 392 -43.03 48.03 -19.67
CA HIS A 392 -41.60 47.77 -19.45
C HIS A 392 -40.87 47.49 -20.78
N PHE A 393 -41.52 46.82 -21.73
CA PHE A 393 -40.98 46.62 -23.08
C PHE A 393 -40.74 47.96 -23.79
N PHE A 394 -41.72 48.87 -23.80
CA PHE A 394 -41.57 50.19 -24.42
C PHE A 394 -40.47 51.02 -23.77
N ASN A 395 -40.37 50.96 -22.44
CA ASN A 395 -39.37 51.71 -21.68
C ASN A 395 -37.95 51.20 -21.93
N CYS A 396 -37.75 49.90 -22.16
CA CYS A 396 -36.42 49.31 -22.36
C CYS A 396 -35.97 49.28 -23.82
N TYR A 397 -36.89 49.13 -24.78
CA TYR A 397 -36.55 48.98 -26.19
C TYR A 397 -35.66 50.14 -26.70
N PRO A 398 -34.57 49.88 -27.46
CA PRO A 398 -34.15 48.63 -28.10
C PRO A 398 -33.24 47.72 -27.25
N PHE A 399 -33.12 47.98 -25.94
CA PHE A 399 -32.36 47.15 -25.02
C PHE A 399 -33.22 46.09 -24.34
N ILE A 400 -32.57 45.02 -23.92
CA ILE A 400 -33.18 43.93 -23.16
C ILE A 400 -32.90 44.17 -21.66
N PRO A 401 -33.86 43.94 -20.74
CA PRO A 401 -33.70 44.34 -19.34
C PRO A 401 -32.47 43.79 -18.62
N TYR A 402 -31.98 42.60 -18.98
CA TYR A 402 -30.77 42.04 -18.39
C TYR A 402 -29.52 42.88 -18.69
N GLN A 403 -29.50 43.64 -19.80
CA GLN A 403 -28.31 44.36 -20.25
C GLN A 403 -27.93 45.49 -19.30
N PHE A 404 -28.92 46.14 -18.67
CA PHE A 404 -28.67 47.17 -17.65
C PHE A 404 -27.91 46.61 -16.44
N GLU A 405 -28.37 45.47 -15.92
CA GLU A 405 -27.76 44.82 -14.76
C GLU A 405 -26.41 44.17 -15.11
N LEU A 406 -26.35 43.44 -16.23
CA LEU A 406 -25.14 42.75 -16.67
C LEU A 406 -24.01 43.75 -17.00
N PHE A 407 -24.32 44.86 -17.66
CA PHE A 407 -23.33 45.88 -17.97
C PHE A 407 -22.79 46.56 -16.70
N GLN A 408 -23.66 46.80 -15.71
CA GLN A 408 -23.21 47.33 -14.43
C GLN A 408 -22.23 46.37 -13.72
N LEU A 409 -22.54 45.07 -13.70
CA LEU A 409 -21.65 44.06 -13.15
C LEU A 409 -20.32 44.00 -13.92
N ALA A 410 -20.37 44.10 -15.25
CA ALA A 410 -19.19 44.13 -16.12
C ALA A 410 -18.26 45.31 -15.78
N ILE A 411 -18.80 46.54 -15.68
CA ILE A 411 -18.02 47.73 -15.33
C ILE A 411 -17.43 47.61 -13.93
N ARG A 412 -18.19 47.08 -12.97
CA ARG A 412 -17.69 46.83 -11.61
C ARG A 412 -16.51 45.86 -11.63
N GLY A 413 -16.66 44.72 -12.31
CA GLY A 413 -15.61 43.71 -12.44
C GLY A 413 -14.35 44.25 -13.10
N LEU A 414 -14.49 44.95 -14.22
CA LEU A 414 -13.37 45.61 -14.93
C LEU A 414 -12.68 46.66 -14.05
N SER A 415 -13.44 47.45 -13.28
CA SER A 415 -12.89 48.45 -12.37
C SER A 415 -12.11 47.83 -11.21
N THR A 416 -12.66 46.80 -10.55
CA THR A 416 -11.99 46.08 -9.46
C THR A 416 -10.66 45.46 -9.93
N HIS A 417 -10.60 45.04 -11.19
CA HIS A 417 -9.39 44.48 -11.80
C HIS A 417 -8.51 45.51 -12.52
N ASN A 418 -8.65 46.81 -12.22
CA ASN A 418 -7.79 47.89 -12.73
C ASN A 418 -7.72 47.97 -14.27
N ALA A 419 -8.79 47.63 -14.98
CA ALA A 419 -8.85 47.61 -16.45
C ALA A 419 -8.82 49.01 -17.12
N PHE A 420 -9.10 50.09 -16.38
CA PHE A 420 -9.23 51.46 -16.91
C PHE A 420 -7.99 52.34 -16.69
N GLU A 421 -7.69 53.26 -17.62
CA GLU A 421 -6.45 54.06 -17.65
C GLU A 421 -6.35 55.13 -16.55
N GLY A 422 -5.81 54.81 -15.39
CA GLY A 422 -5.63 55.79 -14.30
C GLY A 422 -6.50 55.41 -13.11
N LYS A 423 -5.94 55.53 -11.90
CA LYS A 423 -6.47 54.82 -10.72
C LYS A 423 -7.96 55.05 -10.48
N HIS A 424 -8.50 56.23 -10.78
CA HIS A 424 -9.96 56.49 -10.73
C HIS A 424 -10.47 57.56 -11.73
N SER A 425 -9.61 58.11 -12.61
CA SER A 425 -9.94 59.32 -13.41
C SER A 425 -10.71 59.03 -14.71
N SER A 426 -10.53 57.87 -15.32
CA SER A 426 -10.85 57.70 -16.76
C SER A 426 -12.20 57.04 -17.04
N VAL A 427 -12.85 56.53 -16.00
CA VAL A 427 -14.29 56.20 -16.03
C VAL A 427 -15.13 57.40 -15.54
N GLY A 428 -14.48 58.40 -14.91
CA GLY A 428 -15.12 59.63 -14.43
C GLY A 428 -15.80 60.44 -15.52
N GLU A 429 -15.25 60.45 -16.73
CA GLU A 429 -15.74 61.31 -17.82
C GLU A 429 -16.95 60.75 -18.56
N ARG A 430 -17.16 59.42 -18.57
CA ARG A 430 -18.28 58.76 -19.28
C ARG A 430 -19.18 58.02 -18.30
N SER A 431 -20.33 58.62 -18.01
CA SER A 431 -21.40 57.97 -17.22
C SER A 431 -21.96 56.75 -17.95
N MET A 432 -22.55 55.78 -17.21
CA MET A 432 -23.25 54.62 -17.79
C MET A 432 -24.27 55.06 -18.85
N LEU A 433 -24.99 56.16 -18.60
CA LEU A 433 -25.92 56.77 -19.53
C LEU A 433 -25.27 57.14 -20.88
N GLY A 434 -24.04 57.65 -20.86
CA GLY A 434 -23.28 57.99 -22.07
C GLY A 434 -22.97 56.75 -22.92
N VAL A 435 -22.67 55.60 -22.30
CA VAL A 435 -22.45 54.35 -23.05
C VAL A 435 -23.72 53.87 -23.72
N PHE A 436 -24.85 53.84 -22.99
CA PHE A 436 -26.15 53.48 -23.59
C PHE A 436 -26.54 54.45 -24.71
N GLN A 437 -26.26 55.74 -24.55
CA GLN A 437 -26.47 56.73 -25.60
C GLN A 437 -25.65 56.42 -26.86
N GLU A 438 -24.34 56.13 -26.73
CA GLU A 438 -23.49 55.76 -27.86
C GLU A 438 -24.03 54.52 -28.59
N VAL A 439 -24.58 53.53 -27.85
CA VAL A 439 -25.19 52.35 -28.45
C VAL A 439 -26.48 52.70 -29.20
N VAL A 440 -27.38 53.49 -28.61
CA VAL A 440 -28.62 53.93 -29.29
C VAL A 440 -28.31 54.75 -30.54
N VAL A 441 -27.32 55.64 -30.48
CA VAL A 441 -26.86 56.42 -31.64
C VAL A 441 -26.31 55.51 -32.74
N ALA A 442 -25.58 54.44 -32.38
CA ALA A 442 -25.01 53.50 -33.33
C ALA A 442 -26.06 52.69 -34.11
N ILE A 443 -27.22 52.41 -33.51
CA ILE A 443 -28.33 51.68 -34.15
C ILE A 443 -29.49 52.59 -34.56
N ALA A 444 -29.34 53.91 -34.45
CA ALA A 444 -30.42 54.87 -34.61
C ALA A 444 -31.09 54.82 -36.00
N ASP A 445 -30.32 54.46 -37.03
CA ASP A 445 -30.76 54.42 -38.42
C ASP A 445 -31.26 53.03 -38.85
N ASP A 446 -31.25 52.05 -37.93
CA ASP A 446 -31.77 50.70 -38.18
C ASP A 446 -33.32 50.67 -38.10
N GLN A 447 -33.90 49.59 -38.62
CA GLN A 447 -35.36 49.40 -38.65
C GLN A 447 -35.94 49.11 -37.26
N ILE A 448 -37.19 49.51 -37.04
CA ILE A 448 -37.93 49.07 -35.85
C ILE A 448 -38.08 47.54 -35.88
N GLY A 449 -37.66 46.89 -34.79
CA GLY A 449 -37.49 45.44 -34.66
C GLY A 449 -36.05 45.03 -34.36
N THR A 450 -35.07 45.90 -34.64
CA THR A 450 -33.67 45.69 -34.27
C THR A 450 -33.47 45.80 -32.75
N LEU A 451 -32.61 44.94 -32.21
CA LEU A 451 -32.19 44.90 -30.81
C LEU A 451 -30.72 45.28 -30.69
N ALA A 452 -30.36 45.95 -29.60
CA ALA A 452 -28.97 46.24 -29.29
C ALA A 452 -28.28 44.97 -28.78
N THR A 453 -27.25 44.49 -29.47
CA THR A 453 -26.41 43.40 -28.98
C THR A 453 -25.45 43.86 -27.88
N PHE A 454 -25.06 42.94 -26.99
CA PHE A 454 -24.24 43.31 -25.83
C PHE A 454 -22.82 43.75 -26.19
N ASP A 455 -22.28 43.35 -27.35
CA ASP A 455 -20.95 43.77 -27.81
C ASP A 455 -20.86 45.28 -28.05
N LEU A 456 -21.98 45.93 -28.41
CA LEU A 456 -22.01 47.37 -28.69
C LEU A 456 -21.63 48.19 -27.44
N MET A 457 -21.87 47.66 -26.24
CA MET A 457 -21.46 48.29 -24.98
C MET A 457 -19.94 48.49 -24.90
N TYR A 458 -19.15 47.64 -25.59
CA TYR A 458 -17.70 47.81 -25.66
C TYR A 458 -17.31 49.12 -26.36
N ARG A 459 -18.09 49.59 -27.34
CA ARG A 459 -17.79 50.84 -28.06
C ARG A 459 -17.68 52.02 -27.10
N GLY A 460 -18.62 52.14 -26.17
CA GLY A 460 -18.69 53.22 -25.20
C GLY A 460 -17.55 53.28 -24.18
N ILE A 461 -16.89 52.15 -23.93
CA ILE A 461 -15.79 52.06 -22.96
C ILE A 461 -14.42 51.86 -23.61
N SER A 462 -14.37 51.60 -24.92
CA SER A 462 -13.16 51.19 -25.64
C SER A 462 -11.99 52.17 -25.52
N SER A 463 -12.27 53.48 -25.38
CA SER A 463 -11.25 54.52 -25.23
C SER A 463 -10.70 54.65 -23.81
N ALA A 464 -11.40 54.13 -22.80
CA ALA A 464 -11.02 54.24 -21.39
C ALA A 464 -10.24 53.01 -20.88
N LEU A 465 -10.22 51.91 -21.63
CA LEU A 465 -9.53 50.67 -21.28
C LEU A 465 -8.02 50.79 -21.51
N LYS A 466 -7.23 50.23 -20.59
CA LYS A 466 -5.75 50.22 -20.66
C LYS A 466 -5.21 49.49 -21.86
N SER A 467 -4.01 49.89 -22.28
CA SER A 467 -3.26 49.30 -23.39
C SER A 467 -2.99 47.79 -23.32
N HIS A 468 -2.99 47.14 -22.15
CA HIS A 468 -2.81 45.68 -22.05
C HIS A 468 -4.09 44.86 -22.31
N LEU A 469 -5.19 45.53 -22.68
CA LEU A 469 -6.45 44.94 -23.15
C LEU A 469 -6.61 45.17 -24.67
N LEU A 470 -5.51 45.47 -25.37
CA LEU A 470 -5.48 45.75 -26.82
C LEU A 470 -5.63 44.51 -27.69
N SER A 471 -5.64 43.29 -27.14
CA SER A 471 -5.86 42.06 -27.92
C SER A 471 -7.16 42.11 -28.74
N VAL A 472 -8.20 42.80 -28.26
CA VAL A 472 -9.43 43.06 -29.03
C VAL A 472 -9.17 43.95 -30.25
N ARG A 473 -8.41 45.05 -30.09
CA ARG A 473 -8.06 45.94 -31.22
C ARG A 473 -7.12 45.26 -32.22
N ALA A 474 -6.27 44.34 -31.75
CA ALA A 474 -5.45 43.50 -32.62
C ALA A 474 -6.31 42.47 -33.36
N ALA A 475 -7.28 41.85 -32.68
CA ALA A 475 -8.24 40.92 -33.28
C ALA A 475 -9.09 41.61 -34.36
N GLU A 476 -9.52 42.85 -34.16
CA GLU A 476 -10.24 43.66 -35.17
C GLU A 476 -9.44 43.85 -36.48
N LYS A 477 -8.11 43.78 -36.43
CA LYS A 477 -7.25 43.90 -37.61
C LYS A 477 -6.88 42.54 -38.24
N ASN A 478 -6.89 41.47 -37.44
CA ASN A 478 -6.33 40.18 -37.80
C ASN A 478 -7.39 39.09 -38.07
N LEU A 479 -8.63 39.30 -37.63
CA LEU A 479 -9.75 38.36 -37.83
C LEU A 479 -10.70 38.89 -38.89
N ASP A 480 -11.01 38.05 -39.89
CA ASP A 480 -12.01 38.38 -40.92
C ASP A 480 -13.44 37.99 -40.51
N ASN A 481 -13.63 37.24 -39.42
CA ASN A 481 -14.95 36.81 -38.93
C ASN A 481 -15.57 37.88 -38.01
N PRO A 482 -16.66 38.58 -38.42
CA PRO A 482 -17.26 39.64 -37.61
C PRO A 482 -17.88 39.16 -36.31
N LEU A 483 -18.48 37.96 -36.30
CA LEU A 483 -19.11 37.38 -35.11
C LEU A 483 -18.07 37.02 -34.06
N ALA A 484 -16.89 36.52 -34.47
CA ALA A 484 -15.77 36.26 -33.56
C ALA A 484 -15.30 37.56 -32.87
N ILE A 485 -15.24 38.68 -33.59
CA ILE A 485 -14.88 39.98 -33.01
C ILE A 485 -15.95 40.44 -32.00
N LYS A 486 -17.24 40.30 -32.33
CA LYS A 486 -18.34 40.64 -31.42
C LYS A 486 -18.30 39.80 -30.14
N LEU A 487 -18.13 38.49 -30.27
CA LEU A 487 -18.01 37.57 -29.13
C LEU A 487 -16.80 37.88 -28.27
N LEU A 488 -15.67 38.24 -28.87
CA LEU A 488 -14.47 38.62 -28.11
C LEU A 488 -14.71 39.87 -27.26
N LYS A 489 -15.43 40.87 -27.80
CA LYS A 489 -15.85 42.07 -27.05
C LYS A 489 -16.76 41.73 -25.87
N VAL A 490 -17.73 40.83 -26.09
CA VAL A 490 -18.61 40.34 -25.02
C VAL A 490 -17.82 39.60 -23.94
N LEU A 491 -16.95 38.66 -24.33
CA LEU A 491 -16.14 37.88 -23.40
C LEU A 491 -15.22 38.76 -22.55
N LEU A 492 -14.70 39.86 -23.12
CA LEU A 492 -13.97 40.87 -22.34
C LEU A 492 -14.87 41.58 -21.32
N LEU A 493 -16.07 42.00 -21.72
CA LEU A 493 -17.03 42.66 -20.82
C LEU A 493 -17.42 41.76 -19.64
N VAL A 494 -17.66 40.47 -19.90
CA VAL A 494 -18.13 39.53 -18.87
C VAL A 494 -17.01 38.80 -18.12
N LYS A 495 -15.74 38.98 -18.48
CA LYS A 495 -14.59 38.25 -17.89
C LYS A 495 -14.58 38.24 -16.36
N TYR A 496 -14.87 39.39 -15.75
CA TYR A 496 -14.83 39.56 -14.30
C TYR A 496 -16.20 39.50 -13.62
N VAL A 497 -17.24 39.06 -14.35
CA VAL A 497 -18.61 38.88 -13.83
C VAL A 497 -18.77 37.44 -13.38
N LYS A 498 -18.61 37.18 -12.08
CA LYS A 498 -18.63 35.82 -11.51
C LYS A 498 -20.00 35.14 -11.65
N GLU A 499 -21.06 35.94 -11.66
CA GLU A 499 -22.45 35.51 -11.74
C GLU A 499 -22.83 35.05 -13.15
N PHE A 500 -22.08 35.47 -14.17
CA PHE A 500 -22.32 35.16 -15.56
C PHE A 500 -21.46 33.97 -16.02
N ARG A 501 -22.11 32.97 -16.62
CA ARG A 501 -21.45 31.80 -17.18
C ARG A 501 -21.48 31.89 -18.71
N ALA A 502 -20.31 32.04 -19.33
CA ALA A 502 -20.18 32.20 -20.77
C ALA A 502 -20.20 30.85 -21.52
N SER A 503 -21.35 30.18 -21.52
CA SER A 503 -21.64 29.02 -22.36
C SER A 503 -22.07 29.46 -23.77
N VAL A 504 -22.05 28.53 -24.75
CA VAL A 504 -22.47 28.81 -26.13
C VAL A 504 -23.90 29.37 -26.18
N HIS A 505 -24.82 28.79 -25.41
CA HIS A 505 -26.20 29.28 -25.27
C HIS A 505 -26.25 30.71 -24.73
N ASN A 506 -25.63 30.96 -23.57
CA ASN A 506 -25.68 32.28 -22.92
C ASN A 506 -25.02 33.36 -23.78
N LEU A 507 -23.96 33.04 -24.51
CA LEU A 507 -23.32 33.96 -25.46
C LEU A 507 -24.22 34.22 -26.68
N SER A 508 -24.97 33.22 -27.15
CA SER A 508 -25.95 33.40 -28.23
C SER A 508 -27.04 34.39 -27.83
N VAL A 509 -27.56 34.30 -26.60
CA VAL A 509 -28.55 35.25 -26.05
C VAL A 509 -28.04 36.70 -26.11
N LEU A 510 -26.75 36.93 -25.80
CA LEU A 510 -26.14 38.27 -25.83
C LEU A 510 -26.00 38.84 -27.25
N MET A 511 -26.05 37.98 -28.28
CA MET A 511 -25.82 38.29 -29.70
C MET A 511 -27.10 38.30 -30.55
N ILE A 512 -28.29 38.24 -29.93
CA ILE A 512 -29.56 38.36 -30.65
C ILE A 512 -29.73 39.82 -31.15
N GLU A 513 -29.88 39.98 -32.46
CA GLU A 513 -29.99 41.27 -33.15
C GLU A 513 -31.44 41.61 -33.54
N SER A 514 -32.32 40.61 -33.62
CA SER A 514 -33.74 40.82 -33.96
C SER A 514 -34.61 39.70 -33.40
N PHE A 515 -35.92 39.95 -33.25
CA PHE A 515 -36.87 38.96 -32.73
C PHE A 515 -37.12 37.77 -33.68
N ASP A 516 -36.89 37.94 -34.98
CA ASP A 516 -37.12 36.91 -36.02
C ASP A 516 -35.86 36.09 -36.37
N GLN A 517 -34.76 36.28 -35.63
CA GLN A 517 -33.49 35.64 -35.93
C GLN A 517 -33.55 34.13 -35.67
N ASP A 518 -32.97 33.32 -36.56
CA ASP A 518 -32.85 31.88 -36.34
C ASP A 518 -31.81 31.60 -35.23
N VAL A 519 -32.31 31.22 -34.06
CA VAL A 519 -31.49 30.91 -32.87
C VAL A 519 -30.58 29.70 -33.12
N SER A 520 -30.99 28.74 -33.95
CA SER A 520 -30.19 27.56 -34.26
C SER A 520 -28.99 27.90 -35.16
N GLU A 521 -29.21 28.77 -36.15
CA GLU A 521 -28.12 29.28 -37.00
C GLU A 521 -27.14 30.14 -36.19
N LEU A 522 -27.65 31.03 -35.33
CA LEU A 522 -26.81 31.83 -34.44
C LEU A 522 -25.98 30.95 -33.50
N HIS A 523 -26.58 29.92 -32.90
CA HIS A 523 -25.87 28.99 -32.00
C HIS A 523 -24.69 28.29 -32.71
N LYS A 524 -24.89 27.81 -33.94
CA LYS A 524 -23.81 27.21 -34.76
C LYS A 524 -22.72 28.22 -35.09
N GLY A 525 -23.10 29.42 -35.51
CA GLY A 525 -22.15 30.50 -35.79
C GLY A 525 -21.31 30.89 -34.57
N VAL A 526 -21.92 30.93 -33.38
CA VAL A 526 -21.21 31.19 -32.12
C VAL A 526 -20.22 30.07 -31.80
N GLU A 527 -20.60 28.80 -31.99
CA GLU A 527 -19.70 27.66 -31.78
C GLU A 527 -18.47 27.69 -32.71
N GLU A 528 -18.67 27.96 -34.00
CA GLU A 528 -17.59 28.13 -34.99
C GLU A 528 -16.67 29.30 -34.63
N ALA A 529 -17.25 30.44 -34.25
CA ALA A 529 -16.49 31.63 -33.87
C ALA A 529 -15.67 31.43 -32.58
N LEU A 530 -16.21 30.72 -31.58
CA LEU A 530 -15.48 30.37 -30.35
C LEU A 530 -14.32 29.40 -30.65
N MET A 531 -14.53 28.42 -31.52
CA MET A 531 -13.46 27.50 -31.94
C MET A 531 -12.30 28.24 -32.63
N LEU A 532 -12.61 29.24 -33.45
CA LEU A 532 -11.60 30.10 -34.08
C LEU A 532 -10.81 30.91 -33.04
N LEU A 533 -11.52 31.56 -32.09
CA LEU A 533 -10.89 32.36 -31.03
C LEU A 533 -10.01 31.52 -30.10
N GLU A 534 -10.44 30.29 -29.78
CA GLU A 534 -9.67 29.34 -28.95
C GLU A 534 -8.39 28.89 -29.68
N THR A 535 -8.50 28.58 -30.97
CA THR A 535 -7.37 28.19 -31.82
C THR A 535 -6.32 29.30 -31.89
N GLN A 536 -6.75 30.56 -31.97
CA GLN A 536 -5.85 31.73 -31.98
C GLN A 536 -5.45 32.25 -30.59
N VAL A 537 -5.82 31.53 -29.51
CA VAL A 537 -5.45 31.82 -28.12
C VAL A 537 -5.93 33.21 -27.66
N TYR A 538 -7.08 33.67 -28.15
CA TYR A 538 -7.74 34.87 -27.61
C TYR A 538 -8.62 34.54 -26.40
N ILE A 539 -9.08 33.30 -26.31
CA ILE A 539 -9.94 32.80 -25.25
C ILE A 539 -9.43 31.43 -24.78
N GLN A 540 -9.82 31.05 -23.56
CA GLN A 540 -9.62 29.70 -23.02
C GLN A 540 -10.96 29.03 -22.74
N ARG A 541 -10.99 27.71 -22.87
CA ARG A 541 -12.13 26.88 -22.47
C ARG A 541 -11.87 26.23 -21.12
N SER A 542 -12.85 26.30 -20.22
CA SER A 542 -12.85 25.61 -18.92
C SER A 542 -14.17 24.85 -18.75
N GLY A 543 -14.14 23.53 -18.97
CA GLY A 543 -15.36 22.73 -19.09
C GLY A 543 -16.18 23.14 -20.31
N ASP A 544 -17.39 23.66 -20.09
CA ASP A 544 -18.30 24.15 -21.15
C ASP A 544 -18.39 25.69 -21.22
N TYR A 545 -17.51 26.38 -20.50
CA TYR A 545 -17.47 27.83 -20.44
C TYR A 545 -16.23 28.40 -21.13
N TYR A 546 -16.38 29.59 -21.71
CA TYR A 546 -15.33 30.31 -22.41
C TYR A 546 -14.95 31.58 -21.65
N GLU A 547 -13.66 31.88 -21.58
CA GLU A 547 -13.15 33.07 -20.91
C GLU A 547 -12.16 33.81 -21.79
N PHE A 548 -12.25 35.14 -21.82
CA PHE A 548 -11.27 36.00 -22.48
C PHE A 548 -9.89 35.90 -21.82
N LEU A 549 -8.81 35.87 -22.62
CA LEU A 549 -7.43 35.92 -22.12
C LEU A 549 -6.86 37.34 -22.27
N THR A 550 -6.35 37.91 -21.17
CA THR A 550 -5.56 39.16 -21.24
C THR A 550 -4.22 38.93 -21.95
N ASP A 551 -3.52 39.99 -22.35
CA ASP A 551 -2.22 39.86 -23.02
C ASP A 551 -1.22 39.02 -22.19
N GLU A 552 -1.12 39.27 -20.87
CA GLU A 552 -0.27 38.49 -19.97
C GLU A 552 -0.72 37.03 -19.83
N GLU A 553 -2.04 36.78 -19.79
CA GLU A 553 -2.58 35.42 -19.72
C GLU A 553 -2.41 34.67 -21.05
N LYS A 554 -2.47 35.38 -22.18
CA LYS A 554 -2.23 34.84 -23.52
C LYS A 554 -0.78 34.44 -23.69
N ASP A 555 0.17 35.28 -23.25
CA ASP A 555 1.59 34.95 -23.25
C ASP A 555 1.84 33.68 -22.43
N VAL A 556 1.31 33.62 -21.20
CA VAL A 556 1.41 32.43 -20.33
C VAL A 556 0.76 31.20 -20.99
N GLU A 557 -0.42 31.34 -21.60
CA GLU A 557 -1.10 30.23 -22.26
C GLU A 557 -0.34 29.72 -23.49
N GLN A 558 0.26 30.62 -24.28
CA GLN A 558 1.11 30.25 -25.41
C GLN A 558 2.39 29.55 -24.93
N GLU A 559 3.02 30.03 -23.86
CA GLU A 559 4.18 29.36 -23.27
C GLU A 559 3.83 27.98 -22.69
N ILE A 560 2.65 27.82 -22.07
CA ILE A 560 2.13 26.50 -21.65
C ILE A 560 1.98 25.58 -22.86
N LYS A 561 1.32 26.02 -23.94
CA LYS A 561 1.12 25.21 -25.16
C LYS A 561 2.43 24.85 -25.87
N ASN A 562 3.42 25.73 -25.80
CA ASN A 562 4.76 25.51 -26.35
C ASN A 562 5.67 24.69 -25.43
N THR A 563 5.22 24.36 -24.22
CA THR A 563 6.00 23.52 -23.30
C THR A 563 6.06 22.09 -23.84
N GLU A 564 7.27 21.62 -24.15
CA GLU A 564 7.48 20.25 -24.61
C GLU A 564 7.23 19.26 -23.45
N VAL A 565 6.35 18.29 -23.70
CA VAL A 565 6.04 17.19 -22.79
C VAL A 565 6.32 15.89 -23.51
N ASP A 566 7.05 14.99 -22.84
CA ASP A 566 7.32 13.67 -23.38
C ASP A 566 6.05 12.82 -23.42
N SER A 567 5.85 12.08 -24.50
CA SER A 567 4.73 11.15 -24.67
C SER A 567 4.66 10.11 -23.55
N GLY A 568 5.82 9.69 -23.02
CA GLY A 568 5.91 8.79 -21.88
C GLY A 568 5.31 9.39 -20.60
N GLU A 569 5.53 10.68 -20.33
CA GLU A 569 4.95 11.37 -19.17
C GLU A 569 3.42 11.44 -19.25
N VAL A 570 2.87 11.64 -20.45
CA VAL A 570 1.43 11.67 -20.69
C VAL A 570 0.82 10.29 -20.44
N ALA A 571 1.44 9.22 -20.96
CA ALA A 571 1.02 7.84 -20.73
C ALA A 571 1.09 7.46 -19.24
N GLU A 572 2.10 7.91 -18.50
CA GLU A 572 2.20 7.67 -17.06
C GLU A 572 1.06 8.33 -16.26
N GLU A 573 0.61 9.51 -16.67
CA GLU A 573 -0.53 10.18 -16.04
C GLU A 573 -1.84 9.45 -16.32
N LEU A 574 -2.03 8.99 -17.56
CA LEU A 574 -3.17 8.15 -17.91
C LEU A 574 -3.18 6.86 -17.08
N HIS A 575 -2.02 6.20 -16.90
CA HIS A 575 -1.89 5.03 -16.02
C HIS A 575 -2.34 5.35 -14.58
N LYS A 576 -1.91 6.48 -14.01
CA LYS A 576 -2.33 6.90 -12.66
C LYS A 576 -3.83 7.13 -12.58
N ILE A 577 -4.42 7.82 -13.56
CA ILE A 577 -5.86 8.08 -13.61
C ILE A 577 -6.62 6.75 -13.65
N ILE A 578 -6.24 5.83 -14.54
CA ILE A 578 -6.94 4.55 -14.71
C ILE A 578 -6.81 3.68 -13.45
N PHE A 579 -5.59 3.36 -13.01
CA PHE A 579 -5.39 2.34 -11.97
C PHE A 579 -5.47 2.88 -10.54
N GLU A 580 -5.12 4.13 -10.29
CA GLU A 580 -5.10 4.71 -8.94
C GLU A 580 -6.37 5.51 -8.62
N LYS A 581 -6.99 6.16 -9.61
CA LYS A 581 -8.16 7.02 -9.39
C LYS A 581 -9.49 6.40 -9.82
N VAL A 582 -9.54 5.65 -10.93
CA VAL A 582 -10.79 5.05 -11.43
C VAL A 582 -10.99 3.64 -10.87
N LEU A 583 -10.10 2.69 -11.21
CA LEU A 583 -10.26 1.28 -10.86
C LEU A 583 -9.97 0.96 -9.38
N LYS A 584 -9.13 1.79 -8.73
CA LYS A 584 -8.82 1.75 -7.29
C LYS A 584 -8.64 0.32 -6.74
N GLY A 585 -7.57 -0.36 -7.14
CA GLY A 585 -7.30 -1.70 -6.63
C GLY A 585 -6.01 -2.30 -7.17
N ARG A 586 -5.34 -3.11 -6.34
CA ARG A 586 -4.19 -3.94 -6.76
C ARG A 586 -4.52 -5.44 -6.77
N LYS A 587 -5.72 -5.77 -6.27
CA LYS A 587 -6.26 -7.12 -6.20
C LYS A 587 -7.71 -7.08 -6.64
N LEU A 588 -8.14 -8.14 -7.31
CA LEU A 588 -9.53 -8.37 -7.68
C LEU A 588 -9.97 -9.68 -7.03
N ARG A 589 -11.14 -9.65 -6.40
CA ARG A 589 -11.75 -10.84 -5.81
C ARG A 589 -12.34 -11.71 -6.91
N TYR A 590 -12.23 -13.02 -6.77
CA TYR A 590 -13.03 -13.97 -7.55
C TYR A 590 -14.20 -14.39 -6.68
N GLU A 591 -15.42 -14.01 -7.04
CA GLU A 591 -16.59 -14.18 -6.17
C GLU A 591 -16.96 -15.64 -5.84
N PRO A 592 -16.81 -16.62 -6.76
CA PRO A 592 -17.19 -18.01 -6.49
C PRO A 592 -16.45 -18.67 -5.32
N ASN A 593 -15.18 -18.32 -5.07
CA ASN A 593 -14.40 -18.85 -3.94
C ASN A 593 -13.90 -17.77 -2.96
N LYS A 594 -14.36 -16.52 -3.17
CA LYS A 594 -14.05 -15.36 -2.32
C LYS A 594 -12.55 -15.01 -2.20
N ARG A 595 -11.68 -15.51 -3.09
CA ARG A 595 -10.22 -15.27 -3.07
C ARG A 595 -9.85 -13.98 -3.79
N ASP A 596 -8.91 -13.23 -3.22
CA ASP A 596 -8.31 -12.06 -3.87
C ASP A 596 -7.07 -12.46 -4.68
N PHE A 597 -7.03 -12.07 -5.95
CA PHE A 597 -5.90 -12.25 -6.84
C PHE A 597 -5.24 -10.92 -7.15
N SER A 598 -3.92 -10.85 -6.96
CA SER A 598 -3.11 -9.71 -7.42
C SER A 598 -2.92 -9.78 -8.94
N PHE A 599 -2.91 -8.64 -9.61
CA PHE A 599 -2.74 -8.57 -11.06
C PHE A 599 -1.66 -7.57 -11.48
N THR A 600 -1.02 -7.86 -12.61
CA THR A 600 -0.06 -6.99 -13.30
C THR A 600 -0.82 -5.87 -14.00
N ARG A 601 -0.37 -4.62 -13.83
CA ARG A 601 -0.97 -3.47 -14.51
C ARG A 601 -0.13 -3.13 -15.73
N LYS A 602 -0.75 -3.10 -16.90
CA LYS A 602 -0.11 -2.72 -18.16
C LYS A 602 -0.91 -1.63 -18.86
N LEU A 603 -0.21 -0.68 -19.47
CA LEU A 603 -0.76 0.33 -20.36
C LEU A 603 0.13 0.38 -21.60
N ASP A 604 -0.43 0.15 -22.78
CA ASP A 604 0.27 0.16 -24.08
C ASP A 604 1.59 -0.65 -24.04
N ASP A 605 1.49 -1.92 -23.63
CA ASP A 605 2.59 -2.88 -23.43
C ASP A 605 3.62 -2.53 -22.34
N LYS A 606 3.58 -1.32 -21.75
CA LYS A 606 4.44 -0.95 -20.61
C LYS A 606 3.86 -1.48 -19.30
N MET A 607 4.68 -2.24 -18.56
CA MET A 607 4.32 -2.81 -17.26
C MET A 607 4.59 -1.83 -16.10
N TYR A 608 3.65 -1.75 -15.16
CA TYR A 608 3.74 -0.87 -13.99
C TYR A 608 3.65 -1.62 -12.66
N GLY A 609 4.79 -1.72 -11.98
CA GLY A 609 4.92 -2.35 -10.66
C GLY A 609 5.44 -3.79 -10.75
N ARG A 610 4.98 -4.65 -9.83
CA ARG A 610 5.38 -6.06 -9.76
C ARG A 610 4.57 -6.90 -10.75
N GLU A 611 5.25 -7.86 -11.36
CA GLU A 611 4.64 -8.87 -12.22
C GLU A 611 3.95 -9.97 -11.39
N TYR A 612 2.75 -10.33 -11.80
CA TYR A 612 1.87 -11.38 -11.29
C TYR A 612 1.35 -12.24 -12.45
N GLU A 613 0.84 -13.43 -12.16
CA GLU A 613 0.37 -14.39 -13.19
C GLU A 613 -0.79 -13.87 -14.04
N LEU A 614 -1.67 -13.07 -13.44
CA LEU A 614 -2.80 -12.43 -14.11
C LEU A 614 -2.46 -10.98 -14.43
N GLY A 615 -2.87 -10.50 -15.60
CA GLY A 615 -2.69 -9.10 -16.01
C GLY A 615 -4.00 -8.38 -16.31
N VAL A 616 -3.99 -7.07 -16.12
CA VAL A 616 -4.97 -6.14 -16.71
C VAL A 616 -4.18 -5.22 -17.62
N HIS A 617 -4.44 -5.35 -18.91
CA HIS A 617 -3.76 -4.60 -19.96
C HIS A 617 -4.74 -3.63 -20.59
N VAL A 618 -4.54 -2.33 -20.36
CA VAL A 618 -5.33 -1.29 -21.00
C VAL A 618 -4.62 -0.82 -22.26
N ILE A 619 -5.34 -0.88 -23.38
CA ILE A 619 -4.90 -0.30 -24.65
C ILE A 619 -5.53 1.08 -24.75
N SER A 620 -4.68 2.10 -24.77
CA SER A 620 -5.10 3.49 -24.82
C SER A 620 -5.28 3.97 -26.27
N PRO A 621 -5.88 5.16 -26.46
CA PRO A 621 -5.92 5.81 -27.77
C PRO A 621 -4.53 6.17 -28.33
N PHE A 622 -3.46 6.09 -27.55
CA PHE A 622 -2.08 6.33 -27.99
C PHE A 622 -1.45 5.12 -28.70
N HIS A 623 -2.07 3.94 -28.62
CA HIS A 623 -1.54 2.71 -29.19
C HIS A 623 -1.70 2.66 -30.72
N GLU A 624 -0.71 2.13 -31.44
CA GLU A 624 -0.68 2.07 -32.93
C GLU A 624 -1.91 1.37 -33.54
N HIS A 625 -2.50 0.42 -32.81
CA HIS A 625 -3.64 -0.37 -33.26
C HIS A 625 -4.93 -0.09 -32.46
N CYS A 626 -5.07 1.12 -31.88
CA CYS A 626 -6.22 1.49 -31.05
C CYS A 626 -7.58 1.49 -31.78
N ASP A 627 -7.59 1.47 -33.12
CA ASP A 627 -8.81 1.41 -33.93
C ASP A 627 -9.14 0.01 -34.50
N ASN A 628 -8.23 -0.97 -34.34
CA ASN A 628 -8.36 -2.30 -34.95
C ASN A 628 -8.50 -3.40 -33.88
N PRO A 629 -9.73 -3.73 -33.44
CA PRO A 629 -9.94 -4.71 -32.38
C PRO A 629 -9.47 -6.12 -32.77
N ASP A 630 -9.53 -6.50 -34.05
CA ASP A 630 -9.13 -7.83 -34.50
C ASP A 630 -7.60 -8.04 -34.42
N GLN A 631 -6.81 -6.99 -34.71
CA GLN A 631 -5.37 -7.02 -34.52
C GLN A 631 -4.98 -7.12 -33.04
N ILE A 632 -5.64 -6.35 -32.17
CA ILE A 632 -5.43 -6.42 -30.72
C ILE A 632 -5.80 -7.81 -30.19
N LYS A 633 -6.93 -8.39 -30.61
CA LYS A 633 -7.31 -9.77 -30.27
C LYS A 633 -6.24 -10.78 -30.66
N MET A 634 -5.72 -10.70 -31.89
CA MET A 634 -4.68 -11.61 -32.38
C MET A 634 -3.32 -11.41 -31.69
N ALA A 635 -2.93 -10.17 -31.38
CA ALA A 635 -1.64 -9.85 -30.78
C ALA A 635 -1.50 -10.38 -29.33
N TYR A 636 -2.61 -10.40 -28.59
CA TYR A 636 -2.63 -10.76 -27.16
C TYR A 636 -3.30 -12.12 -26.89
N ILE A 637 -3.62 -12.89 -27.93
CA ILE A 637 -4.17 -14.24 -27.77
C ILE A 637 -3.17 -15.15 -27.03
N GLY A 638 -3.66 -15.92 -26.06
CA GLY A 638 -2.84 -16.83 -25.25
C GLY A 638 -2.05 -16.18 -24.11
N ARG A 639 -2.17 -14.86 -23.89
CA ARG A 639 -1.66 -14.21 -22.67
C ARG A 639 -2.71 -14.31 -21.55
N ASN A 640 -2.23 -14.46 -20.31
CA ASN A 640 -3.08 -14.49 -19.12
C ASN A 640 -3.43 -13.07 -18.64
N GLU A 641 -4.00 -12.26 -19.53
CA GLU A 641 -4.37 -10.87 -19.22
C GLU A 641 -5.74 -10.50 -19.79
N VAL A 642 -6.47 -9.65 -19.07
CA VAL A 642 -7.68 -8.98 -19.58
C VAL A 642 -7.21 -7.79 -20.40
N THR A 643 -7.51 -7.79 -21.69
CA THR A 643 -7.23 -6.64 -22.57
C THR A 643 -8.44 -5.72 -22.59
N VAL A 644 -8.30 -4.51 -22.07
CA VAL A 644 -9.34 -3.46 -22.05
C VAL A 644 -8.99 -2.42 -23.10
N MET A 645 -9.78 -2.33 -24.16
CA MET A 645 -9.55 -1.42 -25.28
C MET A 645 -10.42 -0.17 -25.11
N LEU A 646 -9.79 0.96 -24.86
CA LEU A 646 -10.47 2.26 -24.81
C LEU A 646 -10.90 2.69 -26.22
N PRO A 647 -12.09 3.31 -26.38
CA PRO A 647 -12.49 3.88 -27.66
C PRO A 647 -11.60 5.10 -28.00
N ALA A 648 -11.39 5.33 -29.30
CA ALA A 648 -10.64 6.47 -29.78
C ALA A 648 -11.30 7.79 -29.36
N ASP A 649 -10.53 8.66 -28.73
CA ASP A 649 -10.99 9.97 -28.28
C ASP A 649 -9.87 11.01 -28.35
N ALA A 650 -9.94 11.86 -29.37
CA ALA A 650 -8.97 12.94 -29.57
C ALA A 650 -9.00 13.97 -28.43
N ARG A 651 -10.13 14.13 -27.74
CA ARG A 651 -10.26 15.07 -26.62
C ARG A 651 -9.44 14.61 -25.42
N LEU A 652 -9.47 13.31 -25.11
CA LEU A 652 -8.68 12.73 -24.01
C LEU A 652 -7.19 13.02 -24.19
N ILE A 653 -6.67 12.81 -25.40
CA ILE A 653 -5.26 13.05 -25.74
C ILE A 653 -4.89 14.51 -25.52
N ARG A 654 -5.71 15.43 -26.03
CA ARG A 654 -5.47 16.87 -25.97
C ARG A 654 -5.50 17.37 -24.53
N ASP A 655 -6.49 16.95 -23.75
CA ASP A 655 -6.69 17.39 -22.36
C ASP A 655 -5.60 16.82 -21.43
N LEU A 656 -5.16 15.57 -21.61
CA LEU A 656 -4.03 14.98 -20.87
C LEU A 656 -2.71 15.68 -21.17
N THR A 657 -2.47 16.00 -22.44
CA THR A 657 -1.26 16.73 -22.85
C THR A 657 -1.25 18.11 -22.21
N LEU A 658 -2.36 18.85 -22.29
CA LEU A 658 -2.49 20.17 -21.67
C LEU A 658 -2.36 20.13 -20.14
N LEU A 659 -2.90 19.09 -19.49
CA LEU A 659 -2.74 18.87 -18.05
C LEU A 659 -1.25 18.82 -17.66
N LYS A 660 -0.46 18.04 -18.39
CA LYS A 660 0.99 17.90 -18.15
C LYS A 660 1.77 19.15 -18.51
N GLN A 661 1.47 19.78 -19.64
CA GLN A 661 2.08 21.03 -20.07
C GLN A 661 1.92 22.11 -19.00
N THR A 662 0.70 22.28 -18.51
CA THR A 662 0.37 23.26 -17.46
C THR A 662 1.12 22.96 -16.17
N ALA A 663 1.13 21.69 -15.72
CA ALA A 663 1.81 21.30 -14.49
C ALA A 663 3.33 21.54 -14.56
N LYS A 664 3.95 21.19 -15.70
CA LYS A 664 5.39 21.36 -15.94
C LYS A 664 5.78 22.84 -15.98
N TYR A 665 5.03 23.65 -16.74
CA TYR A 665 5.28 25.08 -16.86
C TYR A 665 5.08 25.82 -15.54
N VAL A 666 3.99 25.55 -14.82
CA VAL A 666 3.73 26.16 -13.51
C VAL A 666 4.85 25.78 -12.52
N GLY A 667 5.24 24.51 -12.46
CA GLY A 667 6.31 24.04 -11.58
C GLY A 667 7.65 24.76 -11.80
N GLN A 668 7.99 25.05 -13.06
CA GLN A 668 9.23 25.75 -13.42
C GLN A 668 9.18 27.27 -13.15
N ASN A 669 8.02 27.90 -13.36
CA ASN A 669 7.92 29.37 -13.37
C ASN A 669 7.33 30.00 -12.10
N TYR A 670 6.65 29.22 -11.25
CA TYR A 670 6.00 29.74 -10.05
C TYR A 670 6.99 30.38 -9.04
N GLN A 671 8.15 29.76 -8.84
CA GLN A 671 9.19 30.29 -7.94
C GLN A 671 10.09 31.33 -8.61
N THR A 672 10.26 31.24 -9.93
CA THR A 672 11.25 32.00 -10.70
C THR A 672 10.75 33.40 -11.07
N THR A 673 9.45 33.60 -11.26
CA THR A 673 8.91 34.90 -11.70
C THR A 673 8.88 35.94 -10.58
N LYS A 674 9.27 37.18 -10.87
CA LYS A 674 9.23 38.31 -9.92
C LYS A 674 7.94 39.15 -10.01
N LYS A 675 7.16 38.98 -11.07
CA LYS A 675 5.91 39.74 -11.30
C LYS A 675 4.77 39.10 -10.50
N GLU A 676 4.16 39.89 -9.60
CA GLU A 676 3.05 39.43 -8.74
C GLU A 676 1.81 39.02 -9.55
N ASN A 677 1.49 39.75 -10.63
CA ASN A 677 0.40 39.42 -11.55
C ASN A 677 0.58 38.04 -12.18
N VAL A 678 1.79 37.71 -12.66
CA VAL A 678 2.09 36.41 -13.26
C VAL A 678 1.99 35.30 -12.22
N LYS A 679 2.47 35.52 -10.98
CA LYS A 679 2.26 34.54 -9.89
C LYS A 679 0.79 34.26 -9.63
N ARG A 680 -0.05 35.31 -9.63
CA ARG A 680 -1.51 35.17 -9.49
C ARG A 680 -2.10 34.34 -10.63
N ILE A 681 -1.69 34.60 -11.88
CA ILE A 681 -2.11 33.83 -13.06
C ILE A 681 -1.70 32.36 -12.92
N LEU A 682 -0.44 32.07 -12.57
CA LEU A 682 0.05 30.70 -12.37
C LEU A 682 -0.71 29.98 -11.24
N GLY A 683 -1.04 30.69 -10.16
CA GLY A 683 -1.90 30.17 -9.09
C GLY A 683 -3.29 29.78 -9.60
N GLN A 684 -3.92 30.65 -10.38
CA GLN A 684 -5.22 30.36 -11.03
C GLN A 684 -5.12 29.17 -12.00
N LYS A 685 -4.05 29.09 -12.81
CA LYS A 685 -3.80 27.96 -13.70
C LYS A 685 -3.62 26.65 -12.93
N THR A 686 -3.00 26.69 -11.75
CA THR A 686 -2.87 25.52 -10.87
C THR A 686 -4.24 25.00 -10.45
N THR A 687 -5.12 25.88 -9.96
CA THR A 687 -6.49 25.51 -9.57
C THR A 687 -7.29 24.99 -10.76
N ALA A 688 -7.25 25.68 -11.91
CA ALA A 688 -7.90 25.22 -13.13
C ALA A 688 -7.38 23.85 -13.60
N ASN A 689 -6.09 23.57 -13.41
CA ASN A 689 -5.51 22.28 -13.77
C ASN A 689 -5.98 21.14 -12.83
N GLN A 690 -6.24 21.43 -11.55
CA GLN A 690 -6.86 20.47 -10.63
C GLN A 690 -8.30 20.16 -11.02
N ASP A 691 -9.07 21.16 -11.46
CA ASP A 691 -10.44 20.93 -11.95
C ASP A 691 -10.43 20.14 -13.26
N ARG A 692 -9.50 20.44 -14.18
CA ARG A 692 -9.27 19.64 -15.40
C ARG A 692 -8.93 18.19 -15.07
N GLU A 693 -8.11 17.96 -14.07
CA GLU A 693 -7.77 16.60 -13.61
C GLU A 693 -9.00 15.84 -13.12
N ARG A 694 -9.93 16.49 -12.39
CA ARG A 694 -11.20 15.87 -11.97
C ARG A 694 -12.08 15.53 -13.17
N GLN A 695 -12.24 16.48 -14.10
CA GLN A 695 -13.01 16.26 -15.33
C GLN A 695 -12.43 15.12 -16.18
N LEU A 696 -11.09 15.03 -16.27
CA LEU A 696 -10.40 13.92 -16.94
C LEU A 696 -10.66 12.57 -16.25
N VAL A 697 -10.70 12.52 -14.92
CA VAL A 697 -11.05 11.30 -14.19
C VAL A 697 -12.47 10.85 -14.53
N ASP A 698 -13.44 11.77 -14.54
CA ASP A 698 -14.83 11.46 -14.89
C ASP A 698 -14.96 11.02 -16.36
N HIS A 699 -14.22 11.67 -17.26
CA HIS A 699 -14.19 11.35 -18.68
C HIS A 699 -13.57 9.96 -18.94
N VAL A 700 -12.43 9.65 -18.33
CA VAL A 700 -11.81 8.31 -18.40
C VAL A 700 -12.72 7.25 -17.79
N LYS A 701 -13.45 7.57 -16.71
CA LYS A 701 -14.46 6.66 -16.13
C LYS A 701 -15.56 6.34 -17.16
N ALA A 702 -16.06 7.34 -17.88
CA ALA A 702 -17.06 7.15 -18.93
C ALA A 702 -16.53 6.32 -20.12
N LEU A 703 -15.28 6.54 -20.54
CA LEU A 703 -14.64 5.77 -21.61
C LEU A 703 -14.41 4.31 -21.22
N LEU A 704 -13.95 4.05 -20.00
CA LEU A 704 -13.80 2.69 -19.47
C LEU A 704 -15.15 1.96 -19.35
N GLY A 705 -16.24 2.68 -19.04
CA GLY A 705 -17.60 2.13 -19.03
C GLY A 705 -18.06 1.63 -20.40
N LYS A 706 -17.51 2.20 -21.49
CA LYS A 706 -17.80 1.83 -22.89
C LYS A 706 -16.71 0.97 -23.55
N ALA A 707 -15.66 0.62 -22.82
CA ALA A 707 -14.52 -0.11 -23.35
C ALA A 707 -14.89 -1.56 -23.70
N LYS A 708 -14.26 -2.07 -24.77
CA LYS A 708 -14.33 -3.49 -25.14
C LYS A 708 -13.31 -4.28 -24.33
N MET A 709 -13.68 -5.47 -23.88
CA MET A 709 -12.82 -6.34 -23.07
C MET A 709 -12.62 -7.67 -23.78
N PHE A 710 -11.37 -8.12 -23.83
CA PHE A 710 -11.00 -9.39 -24.44
C PHE A 710 -10.24 -10.26 -23.45
N VAL A 711 -10.53 -11.55 -23.46
CA VAL A 711 -9.82 -12.57 -22.70
C VAL A 711 -9.55 -13.74 -23.66
N ALA A 712 -8.26 -14.01 -23.90
CA ALA A 712 -7.77 -15.04 -24.82
C ALA A 712 -8.46 -15.09 -26.20
N GLY A 713 -8.76 -13.92 -26.77
CA GLY A 713 -9.40 -13.77 -28.08
C GLY A 713 -10.94 -13.79 -28.07
N GLY A 714 -11.57 -14.16 -26.94
CA GLY A 714 -13.01 -14.01 -26.74
C GLY A 714 -13.37 -12.61 -26.22
N GLU A 715 -14.46 -12.04 -26.71
CA GLU A 715 -15.01 -10.77 -26.20
C GLU A 715 -15.88 -11.03 -24.97
N VAL A 716 -15.63 -10.28 -23.89
CA VAL A 716 -16.39 -10.39 -22.64
C VAL A 716 -17.49 -9.33 -22.65
N GLU A 717 -18.74 -9.78 -22.77
CA GLU A 717 -19.90 -8.92 -22.65
C GLU A 717 -20.24 -8.66 -21.17
N SER A 718 -20.38 -7.39 -20.81
CA SER A 718 -20.85 -6.97 -19.47
C SER A 718 -21.99 -5.97 -19.63
N THR A 719 -23.04 -6.14 -18.83
CA THR A 719 -24.21 -5.25 -18.76
C THR A 719 -24.03 -4.10 -17.76
N LYS A 720 -22.92 -4.10 -17.01
CA LYS A 720 -22.63 -3.10 -15.97
C LYS A 720 -22.01 -1.85 -16.60
N GLU A 721 -22.36 -0.67 -16.09
CA GLU A 721 -21.79 0.62 -16.54
C GLU A 721 -20.57 1.05 -15.72
N ASP A 722 -20.46 0.62 -14.45
CA ASP A 722 -19.32 0.99 -13.60
C ASP A 722 -18.03 0.27 -14.07
N PRO A 723 -16.93 1.01 -14.34
CA PRO A 723 -15.68 0.42 -14.83
C PRO A 723 -15.08 -0.66 -13.94
N GLY A 724 -15.17 -0.51 -12.61
CA GLY A 724 -14.60 -1.47 -11.68
C GLY A 724 -15.36 -2.80 -11.73
N LEU A 725 -16.69 -2.73 -11.83
CA LEU A 725 -17.53 -3.92 -11.94
C LEU A 725 -17.43 -4.58 -13.32
N ARG A 726 -17.28 -3.83 -14.41
CA ARG A 726 -16.99 -4.40 -15.74
C ARG A 726 -15.67 -5.15 -15.75
N LEU A 727 -14.62 -4.52 -15.19
CA LEU A 727 -13.31 -5.16 -15.10
C LEU A 727 -13.38 -6.46 -14.30
N HIS A 728 -14.23 -6.50 -13.27
CA HIS A 728 -14.47 -7.72 -12.49
C HIS A 728 -15.03 -8.84 -13.38
N ASP A 729 -16.01 -8.58 -14.24
CA ASP A 729 -16.57 -9.60 -15.15
C ASP A 729 -15.49 -10.12 -16.12
N GLY A 730 -14.66 -9.23 -16.67
CA GLY A 730 -13.51 -9.62 -17.49
C GLY A 730 -12.47 -10.42 -16.71
N PHE A 731 -12.25 -10.07 -15.45
CA PHE A 731 -11.30 -10.75 -14.57
C PHE A 731 -11.78 -12.14 -14.14
N GLU A 732 -13.07 -12.32 -13.86
CA GLU A 732 -13.64 -13.63 -13.57
C GLU A 732 -13.45 -14.58 -14.76
N ALA A 733 -13.75 -14.12 -15.98
CA ALA A 733 -13.50 -14.89 -17.20
C ALA A 733 -12.01 -15.26 -17.37
N LEU A 734 -11.10 -14.33 -17.03
CA LEU A 734 -9.66 -14.60 -17.05
C LEU A 734 -9.24 -15.66 -16.01
N VAL A 735 -9.79 -15.60 -14.79
CA VAL A 735 -9.49 -16.57 -13.72
C VAL A 735 -9.97 -17.96 -14.13
N GLU A 736 -11.18 -18.09 -14.65
CA GLU A 736 -11.73 -19.38 -15.11
C GLU A 736 -10.90 -20.00 -16.23
N GLN A 737 -10.38 -19.18 -17.15
CA GLN A 737 -9.55 -19.66 -18.25
C GLN A 737 -8.11 -19.96 -17.84
N THR A 738 -7.53 -19.17 -16.94
CA THR A 738 -6.14 -19.33 -16.51
C THR A 738 -5.99 -20.50 -15.53
N TYR A 739 -6.95 -20.67 -14.61
CA TYR A 739 -6.96 -21.72 -13.60
C TYR A 739 -8.00 -22.80 -13.92
N THR A 740 -7.76 -23.55 -15.00
CA THR A 740 -8.70 -24.57 -15.50
C THR A 740 -9.07 -25.65 -14.47
N ASN A 741 -8.19 -25.89 -13.49
CA ASN A 741 -8.39 -26.90 -12.44
C ASN A 741 -8.99 -26.31 -11.15
N LEU A 742 -9.32 -25.02 -11.11
CA LEU A 742 -10.00 -24.41 -9.97
C LEU A 742 -11.41 -24.99 -9.76
N ARG A 743 -12.07 -25.39 -10.85
CA ARG A 743 -13.39 -26.05 -10.84
C ARG A 743 -13.44 -27.37 -10.05
N MET A 744 -12.29 -28.01 -9.83
CA MET A 744 -12.20 -29.25 -9.03
C MET A 744 -12.71 -29.04 -7.59
N LEU A 745 -12.59 -27.82 -7.05
CA LEU A 745 -13.09 -27.47 -5.72
C LEU A 745 -14.62 -27.28 -5.66
N ARG A 746 -15.32 -27.37 -6.80
CA ARG A 746 -16.80 -27.28 -6.92
C ARG A 746 -17.43 -26.05 -6.25
N GLY A 747 -16.70 -24.94 -6.14
CA GLY A 747 -17.20 -23.71 -5.50
C GLY A 747 -17.34 -23.78 -3.97
N VAL A 748 -16.74 -24.77 -3.31
CA VAL A 748 -16.74 -24.87 -1.85
C VAL A 748 -15.82 -23.80 -1.25
N ASN A 749 -16.35 -22.99 -0.34
CA ASN A 749 -15.58 -22.00 0.40
C ASN A 749 -14.89 -22.67 1.59
N PHE A 750 -13.58 -22.86 1.47
CA PHE A 750 -12.74 -23.40 2.54
C PHE A 750 -12.27 -22.30 3.49
N THR A 751 -12.38 -22.54 4.79
CA THR A 751 -11.92 -21.62 5.84
C THR A 751 -10.93 -22.32 6.77
N GLU A 752 -10.05 -21.56 7.43
CA GLU A 752 -9.04 -22.12 8.33
C GLU A 752 -9.64 -22.88 9.52
N ALA A 753 -10.87 -22.52 9.94
CA ALA A 753 -11.60 -23.21 10.99
C ALA A 753 -11.97 -24.66 10.61
N GLN A 754 -12.22 -24.92 9.32
CA GLN A 754 -12.59 -26.24 8.82
C GLN A 754 -11.42 -27.23 8.78
N ILE A 755 -10.18 -26.77 8.95
CA ILE A 755 -8.99 -27.66 8.97
C ILE A 755 -9.10 -28.65 10.14
N GLU A 756 -9.57 -28.19 11.30
CA GLU A 756 -9.76 -29.03 12.49
C GLU A 756 -10.88 -30.06 12.30
N GLU A 757 -11.99 -29.63 11.70
CA GLU A 757 -13.09 -30.52 11.32
C GLU A 757 -12.64 -31.59 10.31
N CYS A 758 -11.86 -31.20 9.30
CA CYS A 758 -11.33 -32.12 8.28
C CYS A 758 -10.33 -33.14 8.86
N LEU A 759 -9.56 -32.78 9.89
CA LEU A 759 -8.66 -33.72 10.59
C LEU A 759 -9.45 -34.68 11.48
N ASN A 760 -10.53 -34.22 12.12
CA ASN A 760 -11.33 -35.01 13.05
C ASN A 760 -12.37 -35.90 12.36
N GLN A 761 -12.73 -35.66 11.09
CA GLN A 761 -13.71 -36.47 10.34
C GLN A 761 -13.34 -37.97 10.18
N ALA A 762 -12.12 -38.38 10.55
CA ALA A 762 -11.72 -39.79 10.60
C ALA A 762 -12.11 -40.52 11.90
N SER A 763 -12.53 -39.81 12.96
CA SER A 763 -12.82 -40.44 14.26
C SER A 763 -14.25 -40.94 14.43
N ASP A 764 -15.18 -40.62 13.53
CA ASP A 764 -16.54 -41.17 13.49
C ASP A 764 -16.56 -42.54 12.77
N GLY A 765 -15.77 -43.47 13.29
CA GLY A 765 -15.79 -44.87 12.90
C GLY A 765 -16.99 -45.58 13.50
N LEU A 766 -18.13 -45.63 12.80
CA LEU A 766 -19.02 -46.82 12.81
C LEU A 766 -20.20 -46.76 11.81
N PHE A 767 -20.61 -45.58 11.31
CA PHE A 767 -21.77 -45.48 10.39
C PHE A 767 -21.58 -44.36 9.36
N GLY A 768 -21.15 -44.69 8.15
CA GLY A 768 -21.08 -43.73 7.05
C GLY A 768 -20.60 -44.36 5.74
N ASN A 769 -21.50 -45.01 5.01
CA ASN A 769 -21.22 -45.68 3.73
C ASN A 769 -20.82 -44.73 2.56
N ASP A 770 -20.70 -43.43 2.79
CA ASP A 770 -20.19 -42.45 1.80
C ASP A 770 -18.76 -41.94 2.10
N ALA A 771 -18.14 -42.37 3.20
CA ALA A 771 -16.83 -41.85 3.65
C ALA A 771 -15.61 -42.40 2.87
N THR A 772 -15.81 -43.31 1.90
CA THR A 772 -14.74 -44.06 1.22
C THR A 772 -14.36 -43.55 -0.17
N VAL A 773 -15.08 -42.58 -0.75
CA VAL A 773 -14.75 -42.05 -2.09
C VAL A 773 -13.75 -40.89 -1.97
N ILE A 774 -12.57 -41.06 -2.56
CA ILE A 774 -11.56 -40.00 -2.74
C ILE A 774 -12.16 -38.94 -3.68
N THR A 775 -12.19 -37.69 -3.25
CA THR A 775 -12.69 -36.60 -4.09
C THR A 775 -11.67 -36.25 -5.19
N GLU A 776 -12.12 -35.67 -6.31
CA GLU A 776 -11.24 -35.26 -7.41
C GLU A 776 -10.04 -34.38 -6.95
N PRO A 777 -10.22 -33.38 -6.05
CA PRO A 777 -9.09 -32.64 -5.47
C PRO A 777 -8.11 -33.50 -4.66
N GLU A 778 -8.61 -34.47 -3.90
CA GLU A 778 -7.79 -35.36 -3.06
C GLU A 778 -6.97 -36.33 -3.91
N SER A 779 -7.55 -36.86 -4.99
CA SER A 779 -6.88 -37.77 -5.92
C SER A 779 -5.74 -37.06 -6.67
N GLU A 780 -5.96 -35.82 -7.11
CA GLU A 780 -4.94 -35.03 -7.80
C GLU A 780 -3.79 -34.64 -6.84
N MET A 781 -4.11 -34.21 -5.62
CA MET A 781 -3.10 -33.91 -4.59
C MET A 781 -2.27 -35.14 -4.23
N LEU A 782 -2.90 -36.30 -4.03
CA LEU A 782 -2.21 -37.56 -3.74
C LEU A 782 -1.30 -38.00 -4.91
N SER A 783 -1.78 -37.82 -6.15
CA SER A 783 -1.01 -38.12 -7.36
C SER A 783 0.22 -37.21 -7.49
N SER A 784 0.07 -35.92 -7.20
CA SER A 784 1.19 -34.96 -7.21
C SER A 784 2.25 -35.28 -6.15
N ILE A 785 1.84 -35.66 -4.93
CA ILE A 785 2.73 -36.10 -3.86
C ILE A 785 3.48 -37.37 -4.28
N THR A 786 2.75 -38.38 -4.79
CA THR A 786 3.32 -39.65 -5.26
C THR A 786 4.32 -39.44 -6.40
N LEU A 787 3.98 -38.59 -7.37
CA LEU A 787 4.86 -38.26 -8.50
C LEU A 787 6.13 -37.55 -8.04
N SER A 788 6.03 -36.65 -7.06
CA SER A 788 7.18 -35.94 -6.49
C SER A 788 8.17 -36.90 -5.81
N VAL A 789 7.64 -37.88 -5.07
CA VAL A 789 8.44 -38.95 -4.44
C VAL A 789 9.09 -39.85 -5.49
N ASN A 790 8.35 -40.27 -6.52
CA ASN A 790 8.86 -41.10 -7.61
C ASN A 790 9.98 -40.40 -8.43
N LYS A 791 9.96 -39.07 -8.49
CA LYS A 791 11.01 -38.25 -9.11
C LYS A 791 12.22 -38.00 -8.18
N GLY A 792 12.25 -38.58 -6.98
CA GLY A 792 13.33 -38.40 -6.00
C GLY A 792 13.37 -37.01 -5.35
N MET A 793 12.28 -36.23 -5.44
CA MET A 793 12.18 -34.92 -4.80
C MET A 793 11.56 -35.07 -3.40
N ARG A 794 12.00 -34.26 -2.43
CA ARG A 794 11.40 -34.18 -1.09
C ARG A 794 10.07 -33.41 -1.18
N PRO A 795 8.89 -34.04 -1.07
CA PRO A 795 7.62 -33.32 -1.14
C PRO A 795 7.40 -32.60 0.20
N THR A 796 7.44 -31.27 0.19
CA THR A 796 7.12 -30.46 1.37
C THR A 796 5.76 -29.82 1.22
N VAL A 797 5.11 -29.49 2.34
CA VAL A 797 3.85 -28.74 2.30
C VAL A 797 4.04 -27.41 1.57
N LYS A 798 5.21 -26.76 1.74
CA LYS A 798 5.53 -25.52 1.02
C LYS A 798 5.49 -25.70 -0.50
N LYS A 799 6.15 -26.74 -1.01
CA LYS A 799 6.17 -27.01 -2.45
C LYS A 799 4.77 -27.38 -2.97
N LEU A 800 4.02 -28.16 -2.20
CA LEU A 800 2.64 -28.50 -2.54
C LEU A 800 1.76 -27.24 -2.63
N VAL A 801 1.91 -26.30 -1.69
CA VAL A 801 1.21 -25.02 -1.73
C VAL A 801 1.62 -24.23 -2.99
N GLU A 802 2.91 -24.16 -3.32
CA GLU A 802 3.39 -23.50 -4.55
C GLU A 802 2.79 -24.13 -5.83
N ASP A 803 2.75 -25.47 -5.91
CA ASP A 803 2.24 -26.19 -7.07
C ASP A 803 0.71 -26.03 -7.26
N PHE A 804 -0.06 -25.99 -6.16
CA PHE A 804 -1.53 -25.88 -6.22
C PHE A 804 -2.07 -24.44 -6.12
N GLU A 805 -1.28 -23.46 -5.64
CA GLU A 805 -1.64 -22.04 -5.69
C GLU A 805 -1.44 -21.42 -7.07
N THR A 806 -0.55 -21.99 -7.89
CA THR A 806 -0.20 -21.50 -9.23
C THR A 806 -1.02 -22.20 -10.33
N LYS A 807 -0.83 -21.77 -11.58
CA LYS A 807 -1.47 -22.38 -12.77
C LYS A 807 -1.05 -23.85 -12.94
N PRO A 808 -2.00 -24.78 -13.23
CA PRO A 808 -3.40 -24.55 -13.64
C PRO A 808 -4.44 -24.58 -12.49
N TYR A 809 -4.02 -24.66 -11.22
CA TYR A 809 -4.92 -24.93 -10.08
C TYR A 809 -5.52 -23.67 -9.45
N GLY A 810 -4.69 -22.72 -9.01
CA GLY A 810 -5.19 -21.49 -8.40
C GLY A 810 -5.96 -21.70 -7.08
N TRP A 811 -5.70 -22.78 -6.34
CA TRP A 811 -6.46 -23.11 -5.12
C TRP A 811 -6.08 -22.19 -3.95
N PRO A 812 -7.06 -21.71 -3.14
CA PRO A 812 -6.76 -20.91 -1.97
C PRO A 812 -6.07 -21.76 -0.90
N LEU A 813 -5.17 -21.15 -0.11
CA LEU A 813 -4.42 -21.84 0.94
C LEU A 813 -5.30 -22.69 1.90
N PRO A 814 -6.44 -22.19 2.42
CA PRO A 814 -7.34 -23.00 3.23
C PRO A 814 -7.88 -24.25 2.52
N ALA A 815 -8.09 -24.20 1.21
CA ALA A 815 -8.53 -25.37 0.45
C ALA A 815 -7.41 -26.42 0.38
N ILE A 816 -6.17 -25.99 0.11
CA ILE A 816 -5.01 -26.88 0.07
C ILE A 816 -4.80 -27.54 1.45
N GLN A 817 -4.88 -26.76 2.53
CA GLN A 817 -4.78 -27.27 3.89
C GLN A 817 -5.90 -28.25 4.25
N CYS A 818 -7.16 -27.97 3.87
CA CYS A 818 -8.29 -28.84 4.14
C CYS A 818 -8.22 -30.15 3.33
N VAL A 819 -7.85 -30.10 2.06
CA VAL A 819 -7.67 -31.30 1.21
C VAL A 819 -6.52 -32.15 1.74
N LEU A 820 -5.40 -31.53 2.15
CA LEU A 820 -4.29 -32.23 2.79
C LEU A 820 -4.71 -32.84 4.14
N ALA A 821 -5.45 -32.10 4.98
CA ALA A 821 -6.00 -32.59 6.24
C ALA A 821 -6.88 -33.83 6.04
N LYS A 822 -7.75 -33.83 5.02
CA LYS A 822 -8.58 -35.00 4.65
C LYS A 822 -7.73 -36.20 4.22
N LEU A 823 -6.67 -35.99 3.46
CA LEU A 823 -5.75 -37.06 3.05
C LEU A 823 -4.99 -37.67 4.24
N ILE A 824 -4.62 -36.85 5.22
CA ILE A 824 -3.95 -37.30 6.46
C ILE A 824 -4.95 -38.05 7.35
N ALA A 825 -6.15 -37.51 7.55
CA ALA A 825 -7.22 -38.15 8.31
C ALA A 825 -7.58 -39.53 7.72
N ARG A 826 -7.53 -39.67 6.40
CA ARG A 826 -7.76 -40.94 5.68
C ARG A 826 -6.55 -41.89 5.66
N GLY A 827 -5.44 -41.53 6.31
CA GLY A 827 -4.23 -42.36 6.41
C GLY A 827 -3.44 -42.52 5.11
N LYS A 828 -3.70 -41.69 4.07
CA LYS A 828 -3.02 -41.78 2.76
C LYS A 828 -1.68 -41.07 2.72
N VAL A 829 -1.46 -40.09 3.60
CA VAL A 829 -0.24 -39.29 3.68
C VAL A 829 0.14 -39.10 5.16
N GLU A 830 1.37 -39.46 5.52
CA GLU A 830 1.97 -39.11 6.81
C GLU A 830 2.76 -37.78 6.68
N VAL A 831 2.79 -36.97 7.74
CA VAL A 831 3.57 -35.72 7.76
C VAL A 831 4.66 -35.80 8.82
N ARG A 832 5.91 -35.50 8.43
CA ARG A 832 7.05 -35.42 9.35
C ARG A 832 7.65 -34.03 9.41
N SER A 833 8.05 -33.59 10.60
CA SER A 833 8.87 -32.38 10.79
C SER A 833 10.15 -32.77 11.52
N ASP A 834 11.30 -32.39 10.97
CA ASP A 834 12.63 -32.68 11.54
C ASP A 834 12.87 -34.16 11.91
N GLY A 835 12.21 -35.08 11.19
CA GLY A 835 12.30 -36.53 11.39
C GLY A 835 11.27 -37.12 12.36
N GLN A 836 10.47 -36.32 13.06
CA GLN A 836 9.39 -36.78 13.93
C GLN A 836 8.04 -36.79 13.19
N LEU A 837 7.24 -37.83 13.42
CA LEU A 837 5.86 -37.93 12.94
C LEU A 837 4.98 -36.89 13.67
N LEU A 838 4.26 -36.07 12.91
CA LEU A 838 3.30 -35.12 13.47
C LEU A 838 1.93 -35.76 13.56
N ASP A 839 1.32 -35.71 14.75
CA ASP A 839 0.01 -36.33 14.99
C ASP A 839 -0.91 -35.43 15.83
N GLY A 840 -2.22 -35.59 15.63
CA GLY A 840 -3.30 -34.90 16.36
C GLY A 840 -3.11 -33.37 16.52
N PRO A 841 -3.06 -32.81 17.76
CA PRO A 841 -2.98 -31.36 18.00
C PRO A 841 -1.71 -30.71 17.45
N SER A 842 -0.61 -31.46 17.42
CA SER A 842 0.67 -30.98 16.90
C SER A 842 0.60 -30.75 15.39
N LEU A 843 -0.06 -31.66 14.66
CA LEU A 843 -0.30 -31.55 13.23
C LEU A 843 -1.17 -30.33 12.90
N LEU A 844 -2.27 -30.12 13.63
CA LEU A 844 -3.15 -28.96 13.46
C LEU A 844 -2.38 -27.63 13.63
N ALA A 845 -1.56 -27.52 14.68
CA ALA A 845 -0.76 -26.33 14.95
C ALA A 845 0.31 -26.07 13.87
N HIS A 846 0.87 -27.12 13.27
CA HIS A 846 1.83 -26.99 12.18
C HIS A 846 1.14 -26.66 10.85
N LEU A 847 -0.03 -27.24 10.55
CA LEU A 847 -0.80 -26.94 9.35
C LEU A 847 -1.36 -25.51 9.35
N LYS A 848 -1.69 -24.92 10.51
CA LYS A 848 -2.10 -23.51 10.61
C LYS A 848 -0.93 -22.52 10.51
N ASN A 849 0.31 -22.98 10.65
CA ASN A 849 1.49 -22.11 10.66
C ASN A 849 2.33 -22.22 9.37
N THR A 850 2.14 -21.28 8.46
CA THR A 850 2.84 -21.20 7.17
C THR A 850 4.37 -21.19 7.26
N SER A 851 4.95 -20.66 8.35
CA SER A 851 6.42 -20.65 8.54
C SER A 851 7.01 -22.06 8.67
N LYS A 852 6.19 -23.04 9.08
CA LYS A 852 6.62 -24.43 9.30
C LYS A 852 6.48 -25.30 8.05
N PHE A 853 5.81 -24.83 7.00
CA PHE A 853 5.53 -25.63 5.79
C PHE A 853 6.79 -26.11 5.06
N GLY A 854 7.92 -25.41 5.21
CA GLY A 854 9.19 -25.81 4.63
C GLY A 854 9.79 -27.07 5.28
N ASN A 855 9.51 -27.29 6.57
CA ASN A 855 10.06 -28.40 7.35
C ASN A 855 9.12 -29.62 7.38
N MET A 856 7.85 -29.44 6.98
CA MET A 856 6.85 -30.50 6.91
C MET A 856 7.01 -31.31 5.62
N VAL A 857 7.51 -32.54 5.74
CA VAL A 857 7.70 -33.51 4.66
C VAL A 857 6.49 -34.44 4.58
N LEU A 858 6.00 -34.67 3.36
CA LEU A 858 4.87 -35.55 3.08
C LEU A 858 5.40 -36.94 2.67
N GLU A 859 4.93 -38.00 3.31
CA GLU A 859 5.25 -39.37 2.92
C GLU A 859 3.95 -40.07 2.50
N PRO A 860 3.74 -40.36 1.19
CA PRO A 860 2.59 -41.13 0.76
C PRO A 860 2.69 -42.55 1.33
N GLN A 861 1.61 -43.00 1.95
CA GLN A 861 1.47 -44.39 2.38
C GLN A 861 1.17 -45.25 1.16
N VAL A 862 1.92 -46.32 0.98
CA VAL A 862 1.65 -47.32 -0.05
C VAL A 862 0.56 -48.22 0.51
N ASP A 863 -0.66 -48.14 -0.01
CA ASP A 863 -1.66 -49.16 0.25
C ASP A 863 -1.20 -50.47 -0.40
N PHE A 864 -0.86 -51.46 0.41
CA PHE A 864 -0.59 -52.80 -0.09
C PHE A 864 -1.92 -53.51 -0.34
N SER A 865 -2.00 -54.26 -1.44
CA SER A 865 -3.20 -55.02 -1.77
C SER A 865 -3.47 -56.09 -0.70
N ALA A 866 -4.74 -56.37 -0.42
CA ALA A 866 -5.12 -57.43 0.53
C ALA A 866 -4.54 -58.81 0.14
N SER A 867 -4.26 -59.05 -1.15
CA SER A 867 -3.56 -60.24 -1.64
C SER A 867 -2.11 -60.32 -1.17
N GLN A 868 -1.36 -59.20 -1.19
CA GLN A 868 0.03 -59.17 -0.74
C GLN A 868 0.14 -59.39 0.78
N THR A 869 -0.77 -58.81 1.56
CA THR A 869 -0.81 -59.03 3.02
C THR A 869 -1.18 -60.47 3.37
N ARG A 870 -2.09 -61.11 2.62
CA ARG A 870 -2.42 -62.53 2.80
C ARG A 870 -1.25 -63.46 2.46
N ALA A 871 -0.57 -63.21 1.33
CA ALA A 871 0.56 -64.03 0.90
C ALA A 871 1.72 -64.02 1.93
N LEU A 872 2.03 -62.85 2.50
CA LEU A 872 3.04 -62.72 3.54
C LEU A 872 2.64 -63.44 4.84
N ARG A 873 1.35 -63.37 5.22
CA ARG A 873 0.83 -64.11 6.38
C ARG A 873 0.92 -65.63 6.21
N GLU A 874 0.52 -66.14 5.05
CA GLU A 874 0.62 -67.58 4.76
C GLU A 874 2.07 -68.05 4.80
N PHE A 875 3.01 -67.27 4.26
CA PHE A 875 4.42 -67.59 4.38
C PHE A 875 4.91 -67.57 5.83
N HIS A 876 4.55 -66.54 6.60
CA HIS A 876 4.94 -66.43 8.01
C HIS A 876 4.52 -67.67 8.81
N GLU A 877 3.26 -68.08 8.64
CA GLU A 877 2.71 -69.28 9.28
C GLU A 877 3.42 -70.57 8.81
N GLN A 878 3.74 -70.68 7.51
CA GLN A 878 4.44 -71.84 6.96
C GLN A 878 5.92 -71.93 7.38
N PHE A 879 6.61 -70.80 7.47
CA PHE A 879 8.05 -70.77 7.70
C PHE A 879 8.43 -70.72 9.18
N PHE A 880 7.67 -70.01 10.02
CA PHE A 880 7.94 -69.91 11.47
C PHE A 880 7.07 -70.85 12.32
N ASP A 881 6.11 -71.57 11.71
CA ASP A 881 5.16 -72.47 12.38
C ASP A 881 4.20 -71.76 13.36
N GLU A 882 4.11 -70.42 13.30
CA GLU A 882 3.20 -69.60 14.12
C GLU A 882 2.52 -68.50 13.27
N PRO A 883 1.23 -68.20 13.53
CA PRO A 883 0.54 -67.11 12.85
C PRO A 883 1.05 -65.75 13.38
N PRO A 884 1.24 -64.74 12.51
CA PRO A 884 1.70 -63.42 12.92
C PRO A 884 0.66 -62.72 13.80
N HIS A 885 1.12 -61.98 14.81
CA HIS A 885 0.26 -61.19 15.70
C HIS A 885 -0.28 -59.93 15.00
N ALA A 886 0.45 -59.38 14.03
CA ALA A 886 0.05 -58.18 13.32
C ALA A 886 -0.96 -58.45 12.18
N ASN A 887 -2.01 -57.62 12.15
CA ASN A 887 -3.01 -57.61 11.07
C ASN A 887 -2.76 -56.55 9.99
N GLU A 888 -2.01 -55.51 10.31
CA GLU A 888 -1.74 -54.39 9.40
C GLU A 888 -0.47 -54.64 8.59
N ALA A 889 -0.48 -54.27 7.30
CA ALA A 889 0.60 -54.60 6.36
C ALA A 889 1.99 -54.16 6.84
N LYS A 890 2.11 -52.94 7.38
CA LYS A 890 3.37 -52.41 7.91
C LYS A 890 3.88 -53.18 9.11
N ALA A 891 3.00 -53.48 10.07
CA ALA A 891 3.32 -54.22 11.28
C ALA A 891 3.67 -55.69 10.98
N LEU A 892 2.97 -56.32 10.04
CA LEU A 892 3.27 -57.68 9.57
C LEU A 892 4.66 -57.77 8.91
N GLY A 893 5.01 -56.81 8.07
CA GLY A 893 6.32 -56.77 7.42
C GLY A 893 7.48 -56.48 8.39
N THR A 894 7.24 -55.74 9.48
CA THR A 894 8.25 -55.55 10.53
C THR A 894 8.39 -56.78 11.43
N GLU A 895 7.27 -57.40 11.82
CA GLU A 895 7.25 -58.63 12.63
C GLU A 895 8.01 -59.75 11.91
N THR A 896 7.74 -59.96 10.61
CA THR A 896 8.47 -60.95 9.79
C THR A 896 9.99 -60.70 9.77
N ALA A 897 10.42 -59.43 9.73
CA ALA A 897 11.84 -59.08 9.71
C ALA A 897 12.53 -59.36 11.05
N GLU A 898 11.82 -59.10 12.16
CA GLU A 898 12.28 -59.37 13.53
C GLU A 898 12.39 -60.88 13.79
N GLU A 899 11.42 -61.67 13.33
CA GLU A 899 11.48 -63.13 13.45
C GLU A 899 12.64 -63.76 12.67
N PHE A 900 12.95 -63.24 11.46
CA PHE A 900 14.16 -63.66 10.75
C PHE A 900 15.46 -63.33 11.52
N LEU A 901 15.49 -62.22 12.27
CA LEU A 901 16.63 -61.88 13.12
C LEU A 901 16.72 -62.80 14.35
N SER A 902 15.58 -63.10 15.00
CA SER A 902 15.52 -64.05 16.11
C SER A 902 15.97 -65.45 15.67
N LEU A 903 15.47 -65.94 14.54
CA LEU A 903 15.88 -67.20 13.93
C LEU A 903 17.38 -67.22 13.62
N CYS A 904 17.92 -66.07 13.20
CA CYS A 904 19.34 -65.87 12.97
C CYS A 904 20.18 -66.07 14.23
N ASP A 905 19.70 -65.58 15.36
CA ASP A 905 20.37 -65.69 16.65
C ASP A 905 20.29 -67.14 17.15
N ASP A 906 19.13 -67.80 17.06
CA ASP A 906 18.97 -69.23 17.39
C ASP A 906 19.92 -70.13 16.57
N LEU A 907 20.04 -69.86 15.27
CA LEU A 907 20.92 -70.63 14.39
C LEU A 907 22.40 -70.34 14.65
N ARG A 908 22.76 -69.13 15.12
CA ARG A 908 24.14 -68.83 15.56
C ARG A 908 24.51 -69.61 16.81
N ASP A 909 23.59 -69.74 17.77
CA ASP A 909 23.82 -70.52 18.98
C ASP A 909 24.02 -72.00 18.66
N LEU A 910 23.31 -72.53 17.67
CA LEU A 910 23.57 -73.88 17.14
C LEU A 910 24.90 -73.96 16.39
N ALA A 911 25.20 -73.02 15.49
CA ALA A 911 26.45 -72.99 14.74
C ALA A 911 27.71 -72.86 15.63
N ALA A 912 27.58 -72.24 16.81
CA ALA A 912 28.64 -72.17 17.81
C ALA A 912 29.08 -73.55 18.32
N GLN A 913 28.20 -74.56 18.26
CA GLN A 913 28.49 -75.95 18.64
C GLN A 913 29.16 -76.76 17.52
N SER A 914 29.62 -76.10 16.44
CA SER A 914 30.27 -76.75 15.29
C SER A 914 31.57 -77.50 15.63
N SER A 915 32.24 -77.16 16.74
CA SER A 915 33.38 -77.93 17.26
C SER A 915 32.98 -79.33 17.72
N ASP A 916 31.77 -79.46 18.27
CA ASP A 916 31.23 -80.71 18.77
C ASP A 916 30.49 -81.49 17.69
N TYR A 917 29.74 -80.77 16.83
CA TYR A 917 28.95 -81.30 15.73
C TYR A 917 29.35 -80.64 14.39
N PRO A 918 30.28 -81.24 13.61
CA PRO A 918 30.85 -80.61 12.41
C PRO A 918 29.83 -80.19 11.34
N PHE A 919 28.71 -80.92 11.21
CA PHE A 919 27.66 -80.62 10.25
C PHE A 919 26.93 -79.28 10.52
N LEU A 920 27.00 -78.74 11.74
CA LEU A 920 26.42 -77.43 12.08
C LEU A 920 27.11 -76.27 11.33
N GLY A 921 28.30 -76.49 10.76
CA GLY A 921 28.93 -75.53 9.85
C GLY A 921 28.10 -75.20 8.60
N ALA A 922 27.18 -76.09 8.19
CA ALA A 922 26.27 -75.85 7.07
C ALA A 922 25.28 -74.70 7.33
N LEU A 923 25.06 -74.32 8.59
CA LEU A 923 24.16 -73.22 8.98
C LEU A 923 24.71 -71.82 8.68
N ALA A 924 26.01 -71.68 8.36
CA ALA A 924 26.64 -70.38 8.10
C ALA A 924 26.01 -69.62 6.91
N VAL A 925 25.63 -70.33 5.85
CA VAL A 925 25.00 -69.73 4.65
C VAL A 925 23.57 -69.25 4.94
N PRO A 926 22.67 -70.06 5.54
CA PRO A 926 21.36 -69.59 6.02
C PRO A 926 21.45 -68.38 6.96
N ILE A 927 22.40 -68.37 7.90
CA ILE A 927 22.56 -67.26 8.86
C ILE A 927 22.87 -65.95 8.14
N ASP A 928 23.75 -65.96 7.13
CA ASP A 928 24.05 -64.74 6.35
C ASP A 928 22.85 -64.30 5.50
N GLU A 929 22.08 -65.25 4.96
CA GLU A 929 20.86 -64.97 4.18
C GLU A 929 19.75 -64.36 5.05
N PHE A 930 19.44 -64.94 6.20
CA PHE A 930 18.44 -64.39 7.14
C PHE A 930 18.87 -63.06 7.75
N LYS A 931 20.16 -62.86 8.03
CA LYS A 931 20.69 -61.58 8.51
C LYS A 931 20.53 -60.46 7.48
N LYS A 932 20.65 -60.80 6.19
CA LYS A 932 20.39 -59.84 5.10
C LYS A 932 18.90 -59.55 4.98
N LEU A 933 18.04 -60.56 5.10
CA LEU A 933 16.58 -60.43 5.03
C LEU A 933 16.03 -59.61 6.22
N GLY A 934 16.45 -59.89 7.45
CA GLY A 934 16.03 -59.16 8.65
C GLY A 934 16.45 -57.68 8.70
N LYS A 935 17.35 -57.25 7.82
CA LYS A 935 17.73 -55.84 7.63
C LYS A 935 16.94 -55.12 6.52
N LYS A 936 16.06 -55.84 5.81
CA LYS A 936 15.22 -55.25 4.75
C LYS A 936 14.02 -54.54 5.37
N SER A 937 13.51 -53.51 4.68
CA SER A 937 12.34 -52.75 5.14
C SER A 937 11.04 -53.55 4.96
N TYR A 938 10.00 -53.23 5.74
CA TYR A 938 8.66 -53.84 5.61
C TYR A 938 8.10 -53.82 4.17
N LYS A 939 8.46 -52.81 3.35
CA LYS A 939 8.05 -52.72 1.94
C LYS A 939 8.60 -53.86 1.08
N PHE A 940 9.82 -54.34 1.38
CA PHE A 940 10.44 -55.47 0.67
C PHE A 940 9.63 -56.75 0.88
N PHE A 941 9.21 -57.01 2.13
CA PHE A 941 8.41 -58.17 2.51
C PHE A 941 7.04 -58.22 1.83
N LEU A 942 6.46 -57.08 1.48
CA LEU A 942 5.14 -57.01 0.85
C LEU A 942 5.16 -56.89 -0.68
N ALA A 943 6.25 -56.39 -1.26
CA ALA A 943 6.32 -56.10 -2.70
C ALA A 943 7.23 -57.04 -3.50
N GLU A 944 8.35 -57.49 -2.92
CA GLU A 944 9.42 -58.22 -3.65
C GLU A 944 9.67 -59.63 -3.11
N PHE A 945 9.05 -59.98 -1.97
CA PHE A 945 9.34 -61.19 -1.21
C PHE A 945 8.88 -62.50 -1.88
N ASP A 946 7.86 -62.43 -2.72
CA ASP A 946 7.25 -63.62 -3.35
C ASP A 946 8.29 -64.43 -4.16
N GLY A 947 9.26 -63.77 -4.80
CA GLY A 947 10.35 -64.43 -5.53
C GLY A 947 11.37 -65.17 -4.66
N HIS A 948 11.34 -64.98 -3.34
CA HIS A 948 12.22 -65.66 -2.37
C HIS A 948 11.49 -66.76 -1.59
N ARG A 949 10.16 -66.84 -1.70
CA ARG A 949 9.29 -67.71 -0.89
C ARG A 949 9.68 -69.19 -0.98
N ASP A 950 9.63 -69.76 -2.17
CA ASP A 950 9.82 -71.21 -2.39
C ASP A 950 11.21 -71.66 -1.94
N ARG A 951 12.25 -70.90 -2.30
CA ARG A 951 13.63 -71.20 -1.92
C ARG A 951 13.85 -71.19 -0.41
N LEU A 952 13.18 -70.31 0.34
CA LEU A 952 13.29 -70.27 1.79
C LEU A 952 12.55 -71.46 2.43
N LEU A 953 11.38 -71.83 1.92
CA LEU A 953 10.66 -73.02 2.36
C LEU A 953 11.47 -74.30 2.09
N ASP A 954 12.07 -74.44 0.91
CA ASP A 954 12.99 -75.55 0.59
C ASP A 954 14.17 -75.58 1.58
N LEU A 955 14.76 -74.42 1.90
CA LEU A 955 15.86 -74.33 2.86
C LEU A 955 15.44 -74.76 4.27
N LYS A 956 14.19 -74.48 4.68
CA LYS A 956 13.63 -74.93 5.95
C LYS A 956 13.49 -76.46 5.97
N GLU A 957 12.84 -77.03 4.95
CA GLU A 957 12.54 -78.46 4.89
C GLU A 957 13.80 -79.32 4.72
N ASP A 958 14.73 -78.91 3.85
CA ASP A 958 15.89 -79.73 3.49
C ASP A 958 17.06 -79.62 4.48
N LEU A 959 17.18 -78.50 5.21
CA LEU A 959 18.36 -78.20 6.01
C LEU A 959 18.03 -77.86 7.47
N LEU A 960 17.17 -76.87 7.71
CA LEU A 960 16.94 -76.35 9.07
C LEU A 960 16.17 -77.33 9.95
N ASP A 961 15.06 -77.88 9.45
CA ASP A 961 14.22 -78.80 10.20
C ASP A 961 14.94 -80.12 10.54
N PRO A 962 15.65 -80.78 9.61
CA PRO A 962 16.45 -81.97 9.91
C PRO A 962 17.52 -81.72 10.97
N ILE A 963 18.23 -80.58 10.88
CA ILE A 963 19.28 -80.22 11.86
C ILE A 963 18.67 -79.92 13.23
N ARG A 964 17.58 -79.14 13.28
CA ARG A 964 16.88 -78.83 14.53
C ARG A 964 16.34 -80.10 15.20
N ARG A 965 15.68 -80.98 14.44
CA ARG A 965 15.19 -82.29 14.93
C ARG A 965 16.32 -83.20 15.42
N PHE A 966 17.47 -83.15 14.76
CA PHE A 966 18.65 -83.91 15.19
C PHE A 966 19.20 -83.39 16.53
N MET A 967 19.37 -82.07 16.65
CA MET A 967 19.92 -81.42 17.85
C MET A 967 18.98 -81.46 19.04
N SER A 968 17.67 -81.40 18.83
CA SER A 968 16.65 -81.52 19.88
C SER A 968 16.33 -82.97 20.26
N GLY A 969 16.83 -83.95 19.48
CA GLY A 969 16.51 -85.36 19.62
C GLY A 969 17.60 -86.19 20.31
N PRO A 970 17.34 -87.49 20.56
CA PRO A 970 18.30 -88.40 21.19
C PRO A 970 19.54 -88.70 20.31
N ASN A 971 19.52 -88.28 19.04
CA ASN A 971 20.64 -88.47 18.11
C ASN A 971 21.84 -87.58 18.46
N ALA A 972 21.62 -86.38 19.01
CA ALA A 972 22.69 -85.50 19.46
C ALA A 972 23.52 -86.14 20.59
N SER A 973 22.87 -86.70 21.61
CA SER A 973 23.55 -87.40 22.69
C SER A 973 24.26 -88.67 22.20
N LEU A 974 23.66 -89.44 21.29
CA LEU A 974 24.30 -90.61 20.67
C LEU A 974 25.58 -90.25 19.90
N PHE A 975 25.58 -89.12 19.19
CA PHE A 975 26.74 -88.62 18.45
C PHE A 975 27.87 -88.21 19.42
N ALA A 976 27.52 -87.48 20.49
CA ALA A 976 28.47 -87.07 21.52
C ALA A 976 29.08 -88.28 22.25
N GLU A 977 28.26 -89.28 22.61
CA GLU A 977 28.71 -90.52 23.25
C GLU A 977 29.67 -91.31 22.34
N ALA A 978 29.36 -91.41 21.04
CA ALA A 978 30.22 -92.09 20.07
C ALA A 978 31.59 -91.39 19.91
N LYS A 979 31.59 -90.05 19.86
CA LYS A 979 32.82 -89.24 19.80
C LYS A 979 33.67 -89.41 21.07
N GLN A 980 33.06 -89.37 22.26
CA GLN A 980 33.76 -89.63 23.52
C GLN A 980 34.30 -91.06 23.62
N PHE A 981 33.54 -92.05 23.13
CA PHE A 981 33.96 -93.45 23.10
C PHE A 981 35.21 -93.66 22.24
N LEU A 982 35.29 -92.99 21.08
CA LEU A 982 36.48 -92.99 20.21
C LEU A 982 37.71 -92.40 20.91
N VAL A 983 37.57 -91.25 21.58
CA VAL A 983 38.70 -90.60 22.28
C VAL A 983 39.18 -91.46 23.44
N ARG A 984 38.26 -92.03 24.24
CA ARG A 984 38.61 -92.80 25.45
C ARG A 984 39.35 -94.12 25.14
N ASN A 985 39.05 -94.73 23.99
CA ASN A 985 39.58 -96.05 23.62
C ASN A 985 40.58 -96.01 22.46
N GLU A 986 41.06 -94.82 22.08
CA GLU A 986 41.99 -94.64 20.96
C GLU A 986 43.21 -95.56 21.07
N SER A 987 43.81 -95.63 22.27
CA SER A 987 44.97 -96.48 22.56
C SER A 987 44.66 -97.99 22.50
N ASN A 988 43.40 -98.38 22.59
CA ASN A 988 42.96 -99.78 22.60
C ASN A 988 42.57 -100.27 21.19
N PHE A 989 42.20 -99.38 20.27
CA PHE A 989 41.81 -99.78 18.90
C PHE A 989 42.97 -100.44 18.13
N GLY A 990 44.23 -100.14 18.46
CA GLY A 990 45.39 -100.80 17.87
C GLY A 990 45.50 -102.31 18.13
N TYR A 991 44.67 -102.86 19.03
CA TYR A 991 44.61 -104.28 19.36
C TYR A 991 43.40 -105.01 18.73
N LEU A 992 42.56 -104.30 17.99
CA LEU A 992 41.40 -104.87 17.31
C LEU A 992 41.73 -105.16 15.84
N ASP A 993 41.36 -106.34 15.37
CA ASP A 993 41.37 -106.67 13.95
C ASP A 993 40.07 -106.18 13.28
N GLY A 994 40.12 -105.06 12.56
CA GLY A 994 39.01 -104.52 11.76
C GLY A 994 38.97 -102.98 11.68
N ASP A 995 38.42 -102.43 10.57
CA ASP A 995 38.30 -100.97 10.34
C ASP A 995 37.00 -100.37 10.92
N GLU A 996 36.29 -101.08 11.81
CA GLU A 996 35.03 -100.62 12.43
C GLU A 996 35.20 -99.26 13.15
N SER A 997 36.37 -99.01 13.73
CA SER A 997 36.70 -97.73 14.37
C SER A 997 36.96 -96.60 13.36
N GLY A 998 37.52 -96.94 12.18
CA GLY A 998 37.68 -96.02 11.06
C GLY A 998 36.35 -95.67 10.40
N ASP A 999 35.45 -96.64 10.25
CA ASP A 999 34.11 -96.42 9.71
C ASP A 999 33.26 -95.56 10.66
N LEU A 1000 33.37 -95.77 11.97
CA LEU A 1000 32.76 -94.87 12.96
C LEU A 1000 33.31 -93.43 12.86
N LYS A 1001 34.62 -93.27 12.67
CA LYS A 1001 35.25 -91.95 12.45
C LYS A 1001 34.77 -91.28 11.15
N LYS A 1002 34.58 -92.05 10.07
CA LYS A 1002 34.07 -91.54 8.78
C LYS A 1002 32.64 -91.04 8.90
N ILE A 1003 31.76 -91.78 9.57
CA ILE A 1003 30.35 -91.39 9.74
C ILE A 1003 30.23 -90.13 10.61
N LEU A 1004 31.02 -90.01 11.67
CA LEU A 1004 31.03 -88.82 12.54
C LEU A 1004 31.66 -87.58 11.88
N ALA A 1005 32.44 -87.77 10.81
CA ALA A 1005 33.01 -86.69 10.01
C ALA A 1005 32.15 -86.29 8.81
N ASP A 1006 31.09 -87.05 8.48
CA ASP A 1006 30.21 -86.77 7.35
C ASP A 1006 29.36 -85.51 7.60
N PRO A 1007 29.45 -84.46 6.76
CA PRO A 1007 28.64 -83.25 6.87
C PRO A 1007 27.13 -83.48 6.77
N LYS A 1008 26.67 -84.67 6.33
CA LYS A 1008 25.25 -85.05 6.24
C LYS A 1008 24.86 -86.15 7.23
N CYS A 1009 25.65 -86.39 8.27
CA CYS A 1009 25.36 -87.44 9.26
C CYS A 1009 24.00 -87.28 9.97
N TYR A 1010 23.41 -86.08 9.95
CA TYR A 1010 22.08 -85.80 10.49
C TYR A 1010 20.92 -86.34 9.65
N ALA A 1011 21.18 -86.72 8.39
CA ALA A 1011 20.19 -87.26 7.46
C ALA A 1011 20.34 -88.78 7.28
N GLY A 1012 19.23 -89.52 7.28
CA GLY A 1012 19.18 -90.97 7.03
C GLY A 1012 19.50 -91.87 8.23
N ASN A 1013 19.94 -93.10 7.97
CA ASN A 1013 20.16 -94.15 8.99
C ASN A 1013 21.55 -94.13 9.65
N SER A 1014 22.35 -93.08 9.42
CA SER A 1014 23.75 -92.98 9.90
C SER A 1014 23.87 -93.12 11.42
N MET A 1015 22.94 -92.58 12.21
CA MET A 1015 22.97 -92.70 13.67
C MET A 1015 22.61 -94.10 14.20
N GLN A 1016 21.81 -94.87 13.47
CA GLN A 1016 21.57 -96.28 13.80
C GLN A 1016 22.83 -97.12 13.53
N GLN A 1017 23.56 -96.81 12.46
CA GLN A 1017 24.86 -97.42 12.17
C GLN A 1017 25.89 -97.07 13.24
N VAL A 1018 26.00 -95.79 13.65
CA VAL A 1018 26.85 -95.35 14.76
C VAL A 1018 26.58 -96.15 16.03
N ARG A 1019 25.31 -96.31 16.42
CA ARG A 1019 24.94 -97.10 17.61
C ARG A 1019 25.40 -98.55 17.50
N SER A 1020 25.14 -99.20 16.35
CA SER A 1020 25.54 -100.59 16.13
C SER A 1020 27.07 -100.79 16.15
N LEU A 1021 27.83 -99.85 15.59
CA LEU A 1021 29.29 -99.88 15.56
C LEU A 1021 29.89 -99.64 16.95
N VAL A 1022 29.35 -98.68 17.72
CA VAL A 1022 29.78 -98.43 19.10
C VAL A 1022 29.51 -99.64 19.99
N ASP A 1023 28.34 -100.27 19.89
CA ASP A 1023 28.00 -101.45 20.70
C ASP A 1023 28.87 -102.67 20.31
N SER A 1024 29.13 -102.88 19.01
CA SER A 1024 30.09 -103.88 18.52
C SER A 1024 31.49 -103.65 19.10
N LEU A 1025 32.04 -102.45 18.91
CA LEU A 1025 33.38 -102.09 19.37
C LEU A 1025 33.52 -102.19 20.89
N LYS A 1026 32.51 -101.79 21.66
CA LYS A 1026 32.48 -101.94 23.13
C LYS A 1026 32.63 -103.41 23.52
N SER A 1027 31.81 -104.29 22.95
CA SER A 1027 31.83 -105.72 23.30
C SER A 1027 33.17 -106.38 22.96
N ARG A 1028 33.74 -106.06 21.78
CA ARG A 1028 35.02 -106.62 21.32
C ARG A 1028 36.20 -106.11 22.16
N LEU A 1029 36.21 -104.82 22.50
CA LEU A 1029 37.25 -104.26 23.38
C LEU A 1029 37.18 -104.83 24.78
N GLU A 1030 35.99 -105.02 25.33
CA GLU A 1030 35.82 -105.61 26.66
C GLU A 1030 36.30 -107.06 26.71
N THR A 1031 36.03 -107.83 25.65
CA THR A 1031 36.56 -109.19 25.48
C THR A 1031 38.09 -109.19 25.43
N LEU A 1032 38.71 -108.34 24.60
CA LEU A 1032 40.17 -108.26 24.51
C LEU A 1032 40.82 -107.77 25.81
N ALA A 1033 40.18 -106.83 26.51
CA ALA A 1033 40.68 -106.33 27.79
C ALA A 1033 40.60 -107.40 28.89
N THR A 1034 39.53 -108.20 28.91
CA THR A 1034 39.38 -109.31 29.87
C THR A 1034 40.39 -110.42 29.58
N ASP A 1035 40.58 -110.79 28.32
CA ASP A 1035 41.59 -111.79 27.91
C ASP A 1035 43.02 -111.33 28.24
N ALA A 1036 43.35 -110.06 27.96
CA ALA A 1036 44.66 -109.51 28.26
C ALA A 1036 44.96 -109.47 29.76
N ARG A 1037 43.96 -109.14 30.60
CA ARG A 1037 44.10 -109.19 32.06
C ARG A 1037 44.29 -110.62 32.56
N ALA A 1038 43.49 -111.57 32.07
CA ALA A 1038 43.61 -112.97 32.44
C ALA A 1038 45.01 -113.53 32.09
N ALA A 1039 45.50 -113.27 30.88
CA ALA A 1039 46.84 -113.69 30.46
C ALA A 1039 47.95 -113.06 31.29
N ALA A 1040 47.82 -111.77 31.64
CA ALA A 1040 48.77 -111.05 32.48
C ALA A 1040 48.79 -111.58 33.93
N GLU A 1041 47.63 -111.88 34.52
CA GLU A 1041 47.52 -112.52 35.84
C GLU A 1041 48.12 -113.93 35.86
N ASP A 1042 47.86 -114.73 34.82
CA ASP A 1042 48.41 -116.08 34.69
C ASP A 1042 49.93 -116.06 34.57
N ALA A 1043 50.51 -115.12 33.83
CA ALA A 1043 51.96 -114.95 33.72
C ALA A 1043 52.60 -114.67 35.09
N VAL A 1044 52.06 -113.71 35.85
CA VAL A 1044 52.51 -113.38 37.21
C VAL A 1044 52.37 -114.59 38.14
N THR A 1045 51.24 -115.27 38.12
CA THR A 1045 50.94 -116.41 38.99
C THR A 1045 51.85 -117.62 38.70
N SER A 1046 52.14 -117.89 37.42
CA SER A 1046 53.04 -118.97 37.01
C SER A 1046 54.48 -118.77 37.52
N ARG A 1047 54.95 -117.52 37.56
CA ARG A 1047 56.26 -117.15 38.09
C ARG A 1047 56.30 -117.30 39.61
N VAL A 1048 55.26 -116.89 40.32
CA VAL A 1048 55.15 -117.07 41.78
C VAL A 1048 55.21 -118.56 42.17
N LYS A 1049 54.59 -119.46 41.40
CA LYS A 1049 54.72 -120.92 41.63
C LYS A 1049 56.18 -121.41 41.50
N LYS A 1050 56.97 -120.85 40.58
CA LYS A 1050 58.39 -121.20 40.43
C LYS A 1050 59.25 -120.69 41.60
N LEU A 1051 58.92 -119.53 42.17
CA LEU A 1051 59.57 -119.01 43.39
C LEU A 1051 59.37 -119.95 44.59
N GLN A 1052 58.16 -120.48 44.75
CA GLN A 1052 57.83 -121.39 45.85
C GLN A 1052 58.57 -122.74 45.75
N ALA A 1053 59.05 -123.12 44.57
CA ALA A 1053 59.80 -124.36 44.35
C ALA A 1053 61.30 -124.27 44.68
N ILE A 1054 61.79 -123.11 45.15
CA ILE A 1054 63.21 -122.91 45.47
C ILE A 1054 63.58 -123.68 46.76
N PRO A 1055 64.66 -124.48 46.77
CA PRO A 1055 65.10 -125.19 47.97
C PRO A 1055 65.38 -124.22 49.12
N GLY A 1056 64.73 -124.43 50.27
CA GLY A 1056 64.84 -123.54 51.43
C GLY A 1056 63.74 -122.48 51.54
N TYR A 1057 62.87 -122.32 50.52
CA TYR A 1057 61.71 -121.41 50.61
C TYR A 1057 60.78 -121.77 51.79
N ASP A 1058 60.68 -123.07 52.11
CA ASP A 1058 59.88 -123.53 53.24
C ASP A 1058 60.41 -123.10 54.61
N THR A 1059 61.69 -122.73 54.70
CA THR A 1059 62.34 -122.30 55.95
C THR A 1059 62.21 -120.80 56.22
N LEU A 1060 61.62 -120.03 55.28
CA LEU A 1060 61.34 -118.61 55.45
C LEU A 1060 60.32 -118.35 56.56
N THR A 1061 60.53 -117.29 57.34
CA THR A 1061 59.61 -116.90 58.42
C THR A 1061 58.27 -116.40 57.86
N THR A 1062 57.23 -116.44 58.69
CA THR A 1062 55.87 -116.02 58.30
C THR A 1062 55.80 -114.56 57.84
N GLU A 1063 56.66 -113.68 58.39
CA GLU A 1063 56.73 -112.27 57.95
C GLU A 1063 57.39 -112.12 56.58
N GLN A 1064 58.47 -112.87 56.31
CA GLN A 1064 59.15 -112.86 55.00
C GLN A 1064 58.24 -113.36 53.87
N ARG A 1065 57.41 -114.38 54.13
CA ARG A 1065 56.41 -114.85 53.15
C ARG A 1065 55.33 -113.79 52.87
N LYS A 1066 54.85 -113.07 53.90
CA LYS A 1066 53.86 -112.00 53.73
C LYS A 1066 54.38 -110.82 52.90
N GLU A 1067 55.66 -110.48 53.00
CA GLU A 1067 56.25 -109.39 52.20
C GLU A 1067 56.26 -109.74 50.71
N ILE A 1068 56.56 -110.99 50.36
CA ILE A 1068 56.51 -111.49 48.98
C ILE A 1068 55.07 -111.47 48.45
N ASP A 1069 54.13 -111.99 49.24
CA ASP A 1069 52.70 -112.04 48.83
C ASP A 1069 52.11 -110.64 48.63
N ALA A 1070 52.54 -109.64 49.40
CA ALA A 1070 52.09 -108.26 49.25
C ALA A 1070 52.50 -107.65 47.88
N ILE A 1071 53.73 -107.90 47.42
CA ILE A 1071 54.23 -107.39 46.13
C ILE A 1071 53.49 -108.05 44.96
N VAL A 1072 53.25 -109.36 45.07
CA VAL A 1072 52.48 -110.12 44.07
C VAL A 1072 51.04 -109.58 44.00
N LYS A 1073 50.39 -109.42 45.15
CA LYS A 1073 49.01 -108.96 45.22
C LYS A 1073 48.84 -107.55 44.65
N ALA A 1074 49.73 -106.62 44.98
CA ALA A 1074 49.70 -105.25 44.44
C ALA A 1074 49.79 -105.24 42.91
N THR A 1075 50.60 -106.12 42.32
CA THR A 1075 50.77 -106.20 40.86
C THR A 1075 49.53 -106.77 40.18
N VAL A 1076 48.91 -107.80 40.78
CA VAL A 1076 47.64 -108.37 40.28
C VAL A 1076 46.50 -107.35 40.37
N ASP A 1077 46.40 -106.59 41.45
CA ASP A 1077 45.37 -105.55 41.61
C ASP A 1077 45.52 -104.42 40.58
N GLN A 1078 46.77 -104.06 40.22
CA GLN A 1078 47.05 -103.10 39.14
C GLN A 1078 46.63 -103.63 37.76
N ILE A 1079 46.88 -104.91 37.48
CA ILE A 1079 46.45 -105.56 36.22
C ILE A 1079 44.91 -105.56 36.11
N ARG A 1080 44.20 -105.87 37.19
CA ARG A 1080 42.73 -105.96 37.22
C ARG A 1080 42.00 -104.66 36.91
N THR A 1081 42.55 -103.54 37.38
CA THR A 1081 41.86 -102.25 37.36
C THR A 1081 42.15 -101.42 36.11
N GLN A 1082 43.15 -101.81 35.30
CA GLN A 1082 43.60 -101.00 34.19
C GLN A 1082 42.80 -101.23 32.90
N PRO A 1083 42.25 -100.18 32.24
CA PRO A 1083 41.44 -100.32 31.03
C PRO A 1083 42.26 -100.30 29.73
N ILE A 1084 43.55 -99.95 29.80
CA ILE A 1084 44.44 -99.88 28.62
C ILE A 1084 45.20 -101.20 28.48
N ILE A 1085 44.98 -101.92 27.39
CA ILE A 1085 45.54 -103.26 27.13
C ILE A 1085 47.08 -103.23 27.13
N ALA A 1086 47.68 -102.19 26.57
CA ALA A 1086 49.13 -101.99 26.55
C ALA A 1086 49.73 -102.00 27.96
N VAL A 1087 49.10 -101.26 28.89
CA VAL A 1087 49.60 -101.10 30.26
C VAL A 1087 49.39 -102.36 31.09
N VAL A 1088 48.33 -103.13 30.82
CA VAL A 1088 48.07 -104.43 31.42
C VAL A 1088 49.20 -105.42 31.07
N ARG A 1089 49.61 -105.48 29.80
CA ARG A 1089 50.72 -106.35 29.33
C ARG A 1089 52.08 -105.89 29.87
N GLU A 1090 52.30 -104.58 29.92
CA GLU A 1090 53.54 -104.02 30.47
C GLU A 1090 53.69 -104.33 31.96
N ALA A 1091 52.61 -104.23 32.75
CA ALA A 1091 52.65 -104.55 34.18
C ALA A 1091 53.07 -106.00 34.46
N ALA A 1092 52.59 -106.97 33.66
CA ALA A 1092 53.04 -108.36 33.76
C ALA A 1092 54.51 -108.54 33.38
N THR A 1093 54.96 -107.86 32.32
CA THR A 1093 56.35 -107.91 31.85
C THR A 1093 57.32 -107.27 32.85
N GLN A 1094 56.92 -106.15 33.46
CA GLN A 1094 57.68 -105.46 34.49
C GLN A 1094 57.79 -106.32 35.77
N PHE A 1095 56.73 -107.01 36.14
CA PHE A 1095 56.77 -107.97 37.24
C PHE A 1095 57.80 -109.07 36.97
N GLU A 1096 57.79 -109.64 35.77
CA GLU A 1096 58.68 -110.74 35.37
C GLU A 1096 60.17 -110.33 35.33
N ASN A 1097 60.47 -109.13 34.83
CA ASN A 1097 61.84 -108.69 34.62
C ASN A 1097 62.48 -108.01 35.85
N LYS A 1098 61.67 -107.38 36.71
CA LYS A 1098 62.19 -106.56 37.80
C LYS A 1098 61.76 -107.08 39.16
N SER A 1099 60.46 -107.10 39.44
CA SER A 1099 59.94 -107.48 40.75
C SER A 1099 60.25 -108.94 41.09
N TYR A 1100 60.19 -109.83 40.10
CA TYR A 1100 60.51 -111.25 40.26
C TYR A 1100 61.99 -111.48 40.58
N THR A 1101 62.91 -110.76 39.93
CA THR A 1101 64.35 -110.83 40.19
C THR A 1101 64.71 -110.24 41.55
N GLU A 1102 64.06 -109.15 41.97
CA GLU A 1102 64.22 -108.60 43.32
C GLU A 1102 63.74 -109.59 44.40
N ILE A 1103 62.61 -110.26 44.19
CA ILE A 1103 62.10 -111.30 45.09
C ILE A 1103 63.07 -112.50 45.14
N LEU A 1104 63.60 -112.95 44.00
CA LEU A 1104 64.61 -114.02 43.92
C LEU A 1104 65.87 -113.69 44.73
N GLN A 1105 66.37 -112.46 44.63
CA GLN A 1105 67.54 -112.00 45.39
C GLN A 1105 67.25 -112.01 46.90
N LYS A 1106 66.08 -111.53 47.32
CA LYS A 1106 65.66 -111.54 48.74
C LYS A 1106 65.55 -112.95 49.30
N VAL A 1107 64.85 -113.84 48.59
CA VAL A 1107 64.70 -115.25 48.99
C VAL A 1107 66.06 -115.91 49.15
N THR A 1108 66.97 -115.69 48.21
CA THR A 1108 68.30 -116.33 48.23
C THR A 1108 69.22 -115.76 49.31
N THR A 1109 69.14 -114.47 49.63
CA THR A 1109 69.85 -113.87 50.77
C THR A 1109 69.30 -114.34 52.11
N TRP A 1110 67.99 -114.44 52.27
CA TRP A 1110 67.37 -114.95 53.50
C TRP A 1110 67.67 -116.43 53.75
N THR A 1111 67.96 -117.19 52.70
CA THR A 1111 68.40 -118.58 52.81
C THR A 1111 69.93 -118.76 52.94
N ALA A 1112 70.72 -117.69 52.88
CA ALA A 1112 72.20 -117.76 52.93
C ALA A 1112 72.75 -117.70 54.38
N PRO A 1113 73.83 -118.45 54.72
CA PRO A 1113 74.39 -118.47 56.07
C PRO A 1113 75.11 -117.13 56.45
N PRO A 1114 74.95 -116.61 57.68
CA PRO A 1114 75.36 -115.25 58.05
C PRO A 1114 76.88 -115.09 58.24
N THR A 1115 77.46 -114.04 57.66
CA THR A 1115 78.80 -113.50 57.98
C THR A 1115 78.68 -112.03 58.41
N ASN A 1116 78.92 -111.81 59.71
CA ASN A 1116 79.01 -110.54 60.46
C ASN A 1116 80.43 -109.93 60.31
N PRO A 1117 80.79 -108.68 60.72
CA PRO A 1117 80.01 -107.62 61.41
C PRO A 1117 80.33 -106.12 61.06
N LYS A 1118 79.42 -105.22 61.51
CA LYS A 1118 79.59 -103.90 62.20
C LYS A 1118 80.71 -102.89 61.83
N SER A 1119 80.31 -101.63 61.61
CA SER A 1119 81.02 -100.45 62.15
C SER A 1119 80.04 -99.28 62.38
N GLU A 1120 80.25 -98.59 63.49
CA GLU A 1120 79.50 -97.50 64.10
C GLU A 1120 80.47 -96.28 64.17
N ILE A 1121 79.95 -95.05 64.32
CA ILE A 1121 80.59 -93.90 65.03
C ILE A 1121 81.37 -92.82 64.23
N GLU A 1122 80.85 -91.59 64.41
CA GLU A 1122 81.44 -90.24 64.58
C GLU A 1122 82.49 -89.62 63.62
N ASN A 1123 82.25 -88.33 63.37
CA ASN A 1123 83.02 -87.38 62.55
C ASN A 1123 84.49 -87.19 63.03
N PRO A 1124 85.49 -87.10 62.11
CA PRO A 1124 86.91 -87.04 62.47
C PRO A 1124 87.48 -85.62 62.60
N LYS A 1125 88.54 -85.46 63.41
CA LYS A 1125 89.32 -84.21 63.62
C LYS A 1125 90.64 -84.21 62.83
N SER A 1126 90.97 -83.02 62.30
CA SER A 1126 92.28 -82.40 61.95
C SER A 1126 93.41 -83.17 61.21
N ASP A 1127 93.96 -82.43 60.24
CA ASP A 1127 95.31 -82.39 59.63
C ASP A 1127 95.71 -83.38 58.50
N ASP A 1128 96.21 -82.78 57.42
CA ASP A 1128 96.93 -83.31 56.24
C ASP A 1128 98.42 -83.61 56.60
N PRO A 1129 99.30 -84.29 55.81
CA PRO A 1129 99.18 -85.16 54.61
C PRO A 1129 99.92 -86.54 54.72
N ASP A 1130 99.69 -87.42 53.72
CA ASP A 1130 100.47 -88.64 53.31
C ASP A 1130 100.09 -90.06 53.85
N THR A 1131 99.38 -90.84 52.98
CA THR A 1131 99.25 -92.32 52.74
C THR A 1131 99.45 -93.44 53.82
N PRO A 1132 99.05 -94.73 53.61
CA PRO A 1132 97.82 -95.36 53.04
C PRO A 1132 97.22 -96.56 53.88
N LYS A 1133 95.89 -96.77 53.80
CA LYS A 1133 95.02 -97.99 54.00
C LYS A 1133 95.26 -99.02 55.15
N PRO A 1134 94.18 -99.64 55.67
CA PRO A 1134 93.77 -100.97 55.17
C PRO A 1134 92.26 -101.12 54.87
N LYS A 1135 91.96 -102.04 53.94
CA LYS A 1135 90.62 -102.51 53.52
C LYS A 1135 90.08 -103.56 54.49
N ILE A 1136 88.78 -103.50 54.81
CA ILE A 1136 87.98 -104.64 55.27
C ILE A 1136 87.07 -105.05 54.10
N GLU A 1137 87.19 -106.30 53.66
CA GLU A 1137 86.40 -106.86 52.55
C GLU A 1137 85.01 -107.32 53.03
N ASN A 1138 83.97 -106.82 52.35
CA ASN A 1138 82.58 -107.21 52.56
C ASN A 1138 82.32 -108.68 52.19
N PRO A 1139 81.38 -109.38 52.87
CA PRO A 1139 80.92 -110.69 52.43
C PRO A 1139 80.29 -110.58 51.03
N LYS A 1140 80.80 -111.36 50.07
CA LYS A 1140 80.36 -111.34 48.66
C LYS A 1140 78.88 -111.75 48.55
N TRP A 1141 78.02 -110.84 48.10
CA TRP A 1141 76.64 -111.12 47.70
C TRP A 1141 76.61 -111.97 46.43
N ILE A 1142 75.70 -112.95 46.38
CA ILE A 1142 75.48 -113.78 45.19
C ILE A 1142 74.66 -112.94 44.20
N GLU A 1143 75.27 -112.58 43.07
CA GLU A 1143 74.62 -111.82 42.01
C GLU A 1143 73.90 -112.77 41.05
N PHE A 1144 72.67 -112.46 40.64
CA PHE A 1144 71.92 -113.22 39.63
C PHE A 1144 71.94 -112.48 38.29
N ILE A 1145 72.22 -113.19 37.19
CA ILE A 1145 72.12 -112.67 35.81
C ILE A 1145 71.05 -113.46 35.05
N GLY A 1146 70.13 -112.79 34.38
CA GLY A 1146 69.17 -113.42 33.48
C GLY A 1146 69.84 -114.01 32.23
N PHE A 1147 69.34 -115.14 31.75
CA PHE A 1147 69.90 -115.85 30.58
C PHE A 1147 69.94 -114.97 29.32
N SER A 1148 68.95 -114.10 29.12
CA SER A 1148 68.88 -113.13 28.03
C SER A 1148 69.90 -111.99 28.12
N HIS A 1149 70.56 -111.80 29.27
CA HIS A 1149 71.59 -110.79 29.49
C HIS A 1149 73.01 -111.37 29.43
N LEU A 1150 73.16 -112.63 29.03
CA LEU A 1150 74.47 -113.20 28.72
C LEU A 1150 74.93 -112.63 27.38
N ASP A 1151 76.03 -111.89 27.41
CA ASP A 1151 76.60 -111.30 26.21
C ASP A 1151 77.36 -112.39 25.43
N VAL A 1152 76.67 -112.99 24.46
CA VAL A 1152 77.22 -114.04 23.60
C VAL A 1152 77.82 -113.38 22.36
N SER A 1153 79.13 -113.18 22.39
CA SER A 1153 79.86 -112.72 21.22
C SER A 1153 79.98 -113.85 20.20
N PHE A 1154 79.25 -113.75 19.10
CA PHE A 1154 79.36 -114.66 17.96
C PHE A 1154 79.49 -113.85 16.66
N ASP A 1155 80.46 -114.20 15.82
CA ASP A 1155 80.92 -113.34 14.72
C ASP A 1155 79.91 -113.19 13.57
N LYS A 1156 78.87 -114.02 13.51
CA LYS A 1156 77.82 -113.94 12.49
C LYS A 1156 76.50 -113.41 13.07
N PRO A 1157 75.80 -112.52 12.34
CA PRO A 1157 74.54 -111.95 12.81
C PRO A 1157 73.33 -112.89 12.71
N TYR A 1158 73.43 -114.04 12.02
CA TYR A 1158 72.39 -115.06 11.94
C TYR A 1158 72.99 -116.46 11.71
N LEU A 1159 72.26 -117.52 12.10
CA LEU A 1159 72.67 -118.92 11.99
C LEU A 1159 71.99 -119.54 10.76
N GLN A 1160 72.76 -120.05 9.79
CA GLN A 1160 72.21 -120.59 8.53
C GLN A 1160 72.59 -122.06 8.27
N THR A 1161 73.72 -122.53 8.77
CA THR A 1161 74.18 -123.92 8.64
C THR A 1161 74.26 -124.59 10.01
N GLU A 1162 74.28 -125.93 10.05
CA GLU A 1162 74.45 -126.67 11.32
C GLU A 1162 75.76 -126.29 12.04
N GLU A 1163 76.84 -126.09 11.29
CA GLU A 1163 78.12 -125.62 11.86
C GLU A 1163 78.02 -124.25 12.53
N ASP A 1164 77.16 -123.36 12.03
CA ASP A 1164 76.94 -122.05 12.65
C ASP A 1164 76.17 -122.18 13.97
N VAL A 1165 75.20 -123.10 14.04
CA VAL A 1165 74.44 -123.37 15.27
C VAL A 1165 75.37 -123.95 16.34
N ASP A 1166 76.21 -124.91 15.99
CA ASP A 1166 77.18 -125.51 16.93
C ASP A 1166 78.22 -124.49 17.39
N GLY A 1167 78.66 -123.59 16.50
CA GLY A 1167 79.52 -122.46 16.83
C GLY A 1167 78.88 -121.51 17.85
N TYR A 1168 77.62 -121.12 17.63
CA TYR A 1168 76.91 -120.22 18.55
C TYR A 1168 76.65 -120.86 19.92
N LEU A 1169 76.28 -122.15 19.94
CA LEU A 1169 76.08 -122.89 21.19
C LEU A 1169 77.38 -123.04 21.99
N ALA A 1170 78.53 -123.18 21.31
CA ALA A 1170 79.83 -123.17 21.98
C ALA A 1170 80.13 -121.81 22.64
N SER A 1171 79.89 -120.69 21.94
CA SER A 1171 80.05 -119.34 22.48
C SER A 1171 79.09 -119.05 23.65
N LEU A 1172 77.83 -119.47 23.53
CA LEU A 1172 76.83 -119.33 24.59
C LEU A 1172 77.23 -120.14 25.83
N ARG A 1173 77.68 -121.39 25.64
CA ARG A 1173 78.17 -122.22 26.75
C ARG A 1173 79.36 -121.56 27.44
N GLN A 1174 80.27 -120.93 26.68
CA GLN A 1174 81.42 -120.23 27.23
C GLN A 1174 81.01 -118.98 28.03
N ALA A 1175 80.01 -118.23 27.56
CA ALA A 1175 79.44 -117.09 28.29
C ALA A 1175 78.73 -117.52 29.58
N MET A 1176 78.03 -118.66 29.57
CA MET A 1176 77.41 -119.20 30.79
C MET A 1176 78.46 -119.63 31.82
N LEU A 1177 79.51 -120.31 31.37
CA LEU A 1177 80.59 -120.75 32.25
C LEU A 1177 81.37 -119.57 32.82
N SER A 1178 81.61 -118.52 32.03
CA SER A 1178 82.30 -117.32 32.51
C SER A 1178 81.48 -116.58 33.58
N ALA A 1179 80.17 -116.48 33.41
CA ALA A 1179 79.27 -115.89 34.41
C ALA A 1179 79.23 -116.71 35.72
N LEU A 1180 79.22 -118.04 35.63
CA LEU A 1180 79.26 -118.92 36.81
C LEU A 1180 80.62 -118.85 37.53
N ILE A 1181 81.73 -118.77 36.79
CA ILE A 1181 83.08 -118.62 37.35
C ILE A 1181 83.24 -117.26 38.05
N ALA A 1182 82.58 -116.21 37.57
CA ALA A 1182 82.51 -114.90 38.22
C ALA A 1182 81.67 -114.91 39.53
N GLY A 1183 81.13 -116.07 39.93
CA GLY A 1183 80.34 -116.24 41.14
C GLY A 1183 78.88 -115.82 41.00
N LYS A 1184 78.41 -115.55 39.78
CA LYS A 1184 77.03 -115.16 39.50
C LYS A 1184 76.18 -116.41 39.23
N ARG A 1185 74.90 -116.40 39.62
CA ARG A 1185 73.93 -117.47 39.27
C ARG A 1185 73.09 -117.05 38.07
N ILE A 1186 72.85 -117.97 37.13
CA ILE A 1186 72.09 -117.67 35.91
C ILE A 1186 70.61 -117.99 36.12
N GLN A 1187 69.74 -117.00 35.94
CA GLN A 1187 68.28 -117.12 35.98
C GLN A 1187 67.77 -117.49 34.58
N LEU A 1188 67.08 -118.63 34.46
CA LEU A 1188 66.47 -119.12 33.22
C LEU A 1188 65.06 -118.57 32.98
#